data_AF-A0A6P0BHZ9-F1
#
_entry.id   AF-A0A6P0BHZ9-F1
#
_cell.length_a   1.000
_cell.length_b   1.000
_cell.length_c   1.000
_cell.angle_alpha   90.00
_cell.angle_beta   90.00
_cell.angle_gamma   90.00
#
_symmetry.space_group_name_H-M   'P 1'
#
loop_
_entity.id
_entity.type
_entity.pdbx_description
1 polymer ?
#
loop_
_entity_poly.entity_id
_entity_poly.type
_entity_poly.pdbx_seq_one_letter_code
_entity_poly.pdbx_strand_id
1 'polypeptide(L)'
;MLKAFPDFLDWPALMADAKFALRVGAAEIPLKSVNLGDSDLWKQLFGTETPVAGFQFKDMSNVNLRSFQIRNVLKFVRQHYGRLAVQAASGHPTLLPWKNAHPDLKDMLTGIGTRTQKFNLGDRQVEVALPGFSRFFGGAENGRSIETFLDRAVFGAGGQYRTPVAAIDAEETGSPPVAGEVVRRTLPADWFNPRPGGPGTPLVGAQDAELMDQFSSADEYAFYQANRFYNREPPSDAERAMRRPSYADIPAPPKLPDFDFHRIVASYADYPSLLRALGLLIDCVVEDDTPFDEAVAAGGGVGKGLMSLLVSLPGNHDPREDTTPRTAWQDDKDRFFTRPRGADFRRGLLRLEASDDSWGLFERDKPGLFDIYQVDPDGAVHKTVGFTLSAQNLVSKSLSLRQVDGEVTYTTGDKQAVAALRSGGLGVSRHGRAAQVAADAAAAALKNQAVEAGNGDKIVFFAEDVIRGLRVDVSPVKDDIAPGKWFSLCARVGDYRLIKSDTSLALPADEGYVSGASTTSSASAGINPDDHYLHESLFRWTGWSLSAPRPGLVLRAAPVQDTQLQSEQHTVVTDQAADGNGIAAQFKAAKGSLPKLRFGQLYRFRARLVDSAGNSLELDDPTIGELEQASDAVGYWRFEPIDPPALVQRHRLSEGESVERMVVRSNFDTDADAYLGTADFSAAIAEPASQDFEYRALNERHLVPPKSSQQQCEQHGLFDPFFADPLTIKNGYEIAAREAGTLYDAGAGAQVELITPTSLTDIAKTGAVPPALPGPDNPEGDRLSAGQYVIHREAAVETPYLPDAAAAGIALRAATGHTLPGVVTEMILGQSCVVRRAPNQELVLMVANQKDWPHSRGFRLIVAERKADLTELPCKEAFVDDGAPKWDENERTLTFFVAKGRIARILYSSFADPHLIETFGVPHWTLSMAERKFVSGMAVMGANWLLTPFRNLVMVHATQQPVCL
;
A
#
# COMPACT_ATOMS: atom_id res chain seq x y z
N MET A 1 -36.73 25.27 12.44
CA MET A 1 -35.80 26.26 13.02
C MET A 1 -35.73 26.04 14.52
N LEU A 2 -34.58 26.30 15.14
CA LEU A 2 -34.33 26.02 16.55
C LEU A 2 -35.23 26.80 17.51
N LYS A 3 -35.76 27.97 17.10
CA LYS A 3 -36.76 28.72 17.88
C LYS A 3 -38.02 27.95 18.29
N ALA A 4 -38.31 26.83 17.62
CA ALA A 4 -39.42 25.94 17.99
C ALA A 4 -39.11 25.04 19.20
N PHE A 5 -37.86 25.02 19.66
CA PHE A 5 -37.34 24.21 20.76
C PHE A 5 -36.67 25.12 21.80
N PRO A 6 -37.43 25.81 22.67
CA PRO A 6 -36.89 26.81 23.60
C PRO A 6 -35.74 26.29 24.48
N ASP A 7 -35.82 25.03 24.89
CA ASP A 7 -34.82 24.35 25.73
C ASP A 7 -33.43 24.29 25.09
N PHE A 8 -33.37 24.24 23.75
CA PHE A 8 -32.12 24.21 23.00
C PHE A 8 -31.60 25.61 22.59
N LEU A 9 -32.30 26.69 22.91
CA LEU A 9 -31.78 28.04 22.68
C LEU A 9 -30.65 28.40 23.66
N ASP A 10 -30.67 27.82 24.86
CA ASP A 10 -29.61 27.91 25.87
C ASP A 10 -29.49 26.59 26.64
N TRP A 11 -29.07 25.54 25.92
CA TRP A 11 -28.95 24.19 26.46
C TRP A 11 -28.06 24.13 27.71
N PRO A 12 -26.88 24.78 27.77
CA PRO A 12 -26.04 24.72 28.97
C PRO A 12 -26.71 25.27 30.23
N ALA A 13 -27.52 26.34 30.10
CA ALA A 13 -28.24 26.91 31.24
C ALA A 13 -29.31 25.95 31.77
N LEU A 14 -30.03 25.26 30.89
CA LEU A 14 -31.00 24.23 31.27
C LEU A 14 -30.31 23.08 32.03
N MET A 15 -29.17 22.62 31.52
CA MET A 15 -28.44 21.48 32.11
C MET A 15 -27.77 21.83 33.45
N ALA A 16 -27.52 23.11 33.74
CA ALA A 16 -27.00 23.54 35.03
C ALA A 16 -27.98 23.30 36.20
N ASP A 17 -29.27 23.33 35.92
CA ASP A 17 -30.34 23.10 36.89
C ASP A 17 -30.91 21.66 36.86
N ALA A 18 -30.42 20.82 35.95
CA ALA A 18 -30.83 19.43 35.81
C ALA A 18 -30.24 18.54 36.94
N LYS A 19 -30.99 17.52 37.34
CA LYS A 19 -30.54 16.50 38.30
C LYS A 19 -30.40 15.15 37.62
N PHE A 20 -29.30 14.46 37.93
CA PHE A 20 -28.98 13.14 37.39
C PHE A 20 -28.92 12.11 38.51
N ALA A 21 -29.43 10.92 38.26
CA ALA A 21 -29.22 9.75 39.08
C ALA A 21 -29.00 8.52 38.20
N LEU A 22 -28.36 7.49 38.73
CA LEU A 22 -28.14 6.23 38.06
C LEU A 22 -29.00 5.16 38.72
N ARG A 23 -29.80 4.44 37.94
CA ARG A 23 -30.48 3.24 38.43
C ARG A 23 -29.62 2.02 38.17
N VAL A 24 -29.27 1.29 39.22
CA VAL A 24 -28.49 0.03 39.17
C VAL A 24 -29.23 -1.02 40.00
N GLY A 25 -29.77 -2.04 39.33
CA GLY A 25 -30.70 -2.97 39.98
C GLY A 25 -31.90 -2.23 40.61
N ALA A 26 -32.06 -2.37 41.93
CA ALA A 26 -33.10 -1.65 42.70
C ALA A 26 -32.61 -0.33 43.31
N ALA A 27 -31.32 -0.02 43.22
CA ALA A 27 -30.73 1.19 43.79
C ALA A 27 -30.86 2.38 42.83
N GLU A 28 -31.13 3.56 43.38
CA GLU A 28 -31.04 4.85 42.69
C GLU A 28 -29.92 5.67 43.35
N ILE A 29 -28.87 5.92 42.58
CA ILE A 29 -27.64 6.54 43.06
C ILE A 29 -27.60 7.98 42.50
N PRO A 30 -27.61 9.03 43.33
CA PRO A 30 -27.48 10.39 42.82
C PRO A 30 -26.12 10.59 42.13
N LEU A 31 -26.13 11.31 41.02
CA LEU A 31 -24.93 11.66 40.26
C LEU A 31 -24.62 13.13 40.44
N LYS A 32 -23.33 13.44 40.59
CA LYS A 32 -22.84 14.81 40.70
C LYS A 32 -22.10 15.22 39.43
N SER A 33 -22.65 16.18 38.70
CA SER A 33 -22.02 16.75 37.50
C SER A 33 -20.70 17.45 37.84
N VAL A 34 -19.68 17.24 37.01
CA VAL A 34 -18.31 17.76 37.20
C VAL A 34 -18.04 18.94 36.26
N ASN A 35 -18.64 18.94 35.07
CA ASN A 35 -18.56 20.02 34.11
C ASN A 35 -19.97 20.58 33.82
N LEU A 36 -20.00 21.88 33.52
CA LEU A 36 -21.16 22.58 32.99
C LEU A 36 -20.77 23.17 31.63
N GLY A 37 -21.73 23.27 30.71
CA GLY A 37 -21.50 23.90 29.42
C GLY A 37 -21.40 25.43 29.51
N ASP A 38 -20.88 26.05 28.47
CA ASP A 38 -20.75 27.49 28.29
C ASP A 38 -21.90 28.02 27.42
N SER A 39 -22.84 28.73 28.05
CA SER A 39 -23.99 29.36 27.39
C SER A 39 -23.59 30.40 26.33
N ASP A 40 -22.49 31.12 26.52
CA ASP A 40 -22.05 32.14 25.57
C ASP A 40 -21.44 31.49 24.31
N LEU A 41 -20.69 30.39 24.49
CA LEU A 41 -20.21 29.58 23.37
C LEU A 41 -21.36 28.94 22.61
N TRP A 42 -22.38 28.40 23.31
CA TRP A 42 -23.57 27.81 22.69
C TRP A 42 -24.28 28.80 21.76
N LYS A 43 -24.54 30.02 22.25
CA LYS A 43 -25.24 31.07 21.48
C LYS A 43 -24.44 31.62 20.30
N GLN A 44 -23.12 31.45 20.30
CA GLN A 44 -22.28 31.81 19.15
C GLN A 44 -22.43 30.82 17.99
N LEU A 45 -22.69 29.54 18.29
CA LEU A 45 -22.85 28.47 17.31
C LEU A 45 -24.32 28.26 16.90
N PHE A 46 -25.24 28.37 17.85
CA PHE A 46 -26.66 28.07 17.65
C PHE A 46 -27.51 29.32 17.92
N GLY A 47 -28.43 29.61 17.01
CA GLY A 47 -29.34 30.75 17.11
C GLY A 47 -30.77 30.40 16.71
N THR A 48 -31.68 31.36 16.80
CA THR A 48 -33.12 31.14 16.54
C THR A 48 -33.41 30.64 15.12
N GLU A 49 -32.56 31.03 14.16
CA GLU A 49 -32.67 30.68 12.74
C GLU A 49 -31.87 29.43 12.36
N THR A 50 -31.25 28.73 13.31
CA THR A 50 -30.57 27.46 13.02
C THR A 50 -31.60 26.44 12.48
N PRO A 51 -31.37 25.84 11.29
CA PRO A 51 -32.27 24.83 10.75
C PRO A 51 -32.34 23.60 11.64
N VAL A 52 -33.51 22.97 11.72
CA VAL A 52 -33.72 21.71 12.44
C VAL A 52 -34.56 20.83 11.51
N ALA A 53 -33.98 19.74 11.02
CA ALA A 53 -34.70 18.72 10.27
C ALA A 53 -35.09 17.57 11.21
N GLY A 54 -36.12 16.80 10.86
CA GLY A 54 -36.44 15.58 11.58
C GLY A 54 -35.35 14.54 11.42
N PHE A 55 -35.05 13.77 12.48
CA PHE A 55 -34.11 12.65 12.41
C PHE A 55 -34.61 11.61 11.40
N GLN A 56 -33.72 11.14 10.53
CA GLN A 56 -33.99 10.06 9.59
C GLN A 56 -32.98 8.94 9.84
N PHE A 57 -33.47 7.81 10.36
CA PHE A 57 -32.65 6.63 10.52
C PHE A 57 -32.26 6.08 9.15
N LYS A 58 -30.95 5.94 8.91
CA LYS A 58 -30.45 5.21 7.75
C LYS A 58 -30.23 3.76 8.14
N ASP A 59 -31.12 2.89 7.68
CA ASP A 59 -31.01 1.45 7.92
C ASP A 59 -29.85 0.83 7.15
N MET A 60 -28.71 0.69 7.84
CA MET A 60 -27.51 0.07 7.29
C MET A 60 -27.58 -1.46 7.25
N SER A 61 -28.63 -2.10 7.79
CA SER A 61 -28.76 -3.57 7.77
C SER A 61 -29.12 -4.11 6.38
N ASN A 62 -29.67 -3.25 5.51
CA ASN A 62 -30.11 -3.59 4.17
C ASN A 62 -29.06 -3.28 3.09
N VAL A 63 -27.89 -2.77 3.45
CA VAL A 63 -26.83 -2.47 2.47
C VAL A 63 -26.03 -3.71 2.09
N ASN A 64 -25.51 -3.72 0.88
CA ASN A 64 -24.62 -4.75 0.37
C ASN A 64 -23.20 -4.40 0.78
N LEU A 65 -22.62 -5.13 1.74
CA LEU A 65 -21.23 -4.89 2.14
C LEU A 65 -20.28 -5.76 1.31
N ARG A 66 -19.58 -5.11 0.38
CA ARG A 66 -18.49 -5.69 -0.41
C ARG A 66 -17.17 -5.45 0.32
N SER A 67 -16.42 -6.53 0.51
CA SER A 67 -15.13 -6.54 1.20
C SER A 67 -14.22 -7.59 0.57
N PHE A 68 -12.94 -7.61 0.94
CA PHE A 68 -12.00 -8.65 0.52
C PHE A 68 -11.05 -8.98 1.67
N GLN A 69 -10.55 -10.21 1.67
CA GLN A 69 -9.84 -10.78 2.79
C GLN A 69 -8.35 -10.48 2.69
N ILE A 70 -7.88 -9.51 3.47
CA ILE A 70 -6.48 -9.07 3.47
C ILE A 70 -5.57 -10.25 3.83
N ARG A 71 -5.98 -11.05 4.82
CA ARG A 71 -5.30 -12.28 5.24
C ARG A 71 -5.02 -13.20 4.05
N ASN A 72 -6.04 -13.48 3.23
CA ASN A 72 -5.93 -14.44 2.13
C ASN A 72 -5.06 -13.89 0.98
N VAL A 73 -5.20 -12.60 0.65
CA VAL A 73 -4.34 -11.93 -0.35
C VAL A 73 -2.88 -11.95 0.06
N LEU A 74 -2.57 -11.57 1.30
CA LEU A 74 -1.19 -11.49 1.78
C LEU A 74 -0.58 -12.88 2.02
N LYS A 75 -1.37 -13.86 2.45
CA LYS A 75 -1.00 -15.27 2.49
C LYS A 75 -0.53 -15.77 1.12
N PHE A 76 -1.31 -15.52 0.06
CA PHE A 76 -0.95 -15.88 -1.31
C PHE A 76 0.37 -15.24 -1.74
N VAL A 77 0.51 -13.92 -1.53
CA VAL A 77 1.71 -13.17 -1.92
C VAL A 77 2.95 -13.71 -1.18
N ARG A 78 2.87 -13.91 0.13
CA ARG A 78 3.97 -14.45 0.95
C ARG A 78 4.42 -15.82 0.46
N GLN A 79 3.48 -16.72 0.24
CA GLN A 79 3.77 -18.07 -0.22
C GLN A 79 4.50 -18.07 -1.57
N HIS A 80 3.97 -17.38 -2.59
CA HIS A 80 4.54 -17.46 -3.94
C HIS A 80 5.83 -16.66 -4.09
N TYR A 81 5.96 -15.49 -3.45
CA TYR A 81 7.19 -14.70 -3.54
C TYR A 81 8.35 -15.35 -2.79
N GLY A 82 8.09 -15.94 -1.62
CA GLY A 82 9.10 -16.69 -0.87
C GLY A 82 9.66 -17.87 -1.69
N ARG A 83 8.79 -18.64 -2.36
CA ARG A 83 9.20 -19.75 -3.24
C ARG A 83 9.96 -19.26 -4.47
N LEU A 84 9.45 -18.24 -5.18
CA LEU A 84 10.11 -17.71 -6.38
C LEU A 84 11.49 -17.12 -6.08
N ALA A 85 11.68 -16.50 -4.91
CA ALA A 85 12.97 -15.96 -4.48
C ALA A 85 14.04 -17.05 -4.35
N VAL A 86 13.64 -18.27 -4.02
CA VAL A 86 14.53 -19.45 -3.92
C VAL A 86 14.67 -20.13 -5.28
N GLN A 87 13.54 -20.55 -5.87
CA GLN A 87 13.52 -21.46 -7.02
C GLN A 87 13.88 -20.78 -8.35
N ALA A 88 13.63 -19.47 -8.46
CA ALA A 88 13.90 -18.69 -9.66
C ALA A 88 14.94 -17.56 -9.42
N ALA A 89 15.81 -17.65 -8.41
CA ALA A 89 16.66 -16.54 -7.96
C ALA A 89 17.40 -15.79 -9.10
N SER A 90 18.05 -16.50 -10.02
CA SER A 90 19.00 -15.92 -11.00
C SER A 90 18.36 -15.22 -12.21
N GLY A 91 17.08 -15.49 -12.49
CA GLY A 91 16.39 -14.97 -13.67
C GLY A 91 14.88 -15.19 -13.62
N HIS A 92 14.16 -14.43 -14.43
CA HIS A 92 12.69 -14.51 -14.46
C HIS A 92 12.20 -15.94 -14.74
N PRO A 93 11.14 -16.41 -14.05
CA PRO A 93 10.56 -17.72 -14.28
C PRO A 93 9.98 -17.83 -15.70
N THR A 94 10.14 -19.01 -16.31
CA THR A 94 9.57 -19.32 -17.62
C THR A 94 8.04 -19.40 -17.53
N LEU A 95 7.35 -18.71 -18.43
CA LEU A 95 5.90 -18.78 -18.63
C LEU A 95 5.55 -19.61 -19.88
N LEU A 96 6.27 -19.40 -20.98
CA LEU A 96 6.01 -20.06 -22.26
C LEU A 96 7.13 -21.03 -22.65
N PRO A 97 6.81 -22.11 -23.39
CA PRO A 97 5.45 -22.61 -23.60
C PRO A 97 4.84 -23.10 -22.29
N TRP A 98 3.51 -22.97 -22.12
CA TRP A 98 2.81 -23.27 -20.84
C TRP A 98 3.06 -24.68 -20.27
N LYS A 99 3.33 -25.67 -21.14
CA LYS A 99 3.71 -27.02 -20.75
C LYS A 99 5.03 -27.11 -19.96
N ASN A 100 5.93 -26.14 -20.19
CA ASN A 100 7.27 -26.03 -19.57
C ASN A 100 7.36 -24.81 -18.65
N ALA A 101 6.23 -24.19 -18.29
CA ALA A 101 6.21 -23.07 -17.36
C ALA A 101 6.82 -23.49 -16.02
N HIS A 102 7.53 -22.58 -15.37
CA HIS A 102 8.13 -22.80 -14.05
C HIS A 102 7.04 -23.23 -13.06
N PRO A 103 7.24 -24.32 -12.27
CA PRO A 103 6.18 -24.90 -11.45
C PRO A 103 5.56 -23.91 -10.47
N ASP A 104 6.37 -23.09 -9.77
CA ASP A 104 5.84 -22.10 -8.82
C ASP A 104 5.07 -20.95 -9.49
N LEU A 105 5.47 -20.53 -10.69
CA LEU A 105 4.73 -19.51 -11.45
C LEU A 105 3.42 -20.09 -11.98
N LYS A 106 3.47 -21.35 -12.45
CA LYS A 106 2.31 -22.09 -12.91
C LYS A 106 1.31 -22.30 -11.77
N ASP A 107 1.78 -22.70 -10.59
CA ASP A 107 0.97 -22.85 -9.37
C ASP A 107 0.32 -21.51 -8.98
N MET A 108 1.09 -20.42 -8.94
CA MET A 108 0.57 -19.07 -8.67
C MET A 108 -0.56 -18.68 -9.65
N LEU A 109 -0.32 -18.85 -10.95
CA LEU A 109 -1.27 -18.49 -12.00
C LEU A 109 -2.50 -19.40 -11.99
N THR A 110 -2.35 -20.69 -11.73
CA THR A 110 -3.46 -21.64 -11.60
C THR A 110 -4.28 -21.37 -10.35
N GLY A 111 -3.64 -21.03 -9.23
CA GLY A 111 -4.30 -20.60 -8.00
C GLY A 111 -5.25 -19.43 -8.25
N ILE A 112 -4.83 -18.43 -9.01
CA ILE A 112 -5.68 -17.27 -9.35
C ILE A 112 -6.50 -17.44 -10.66
N GLY A 113 -6.77 -18.68 -11.07
CA GLY A 113 -7.77 -18.98 -12.10
C GLY A 113 -7.26 -19.22 -13.52
N THR A 114 -5.95 -19.41 -13.73
CA THR A 114 -5.42 -19.81 -15.05
C THR A 114 -5.71 -21.29 -15.30
N ARG A 115 -6.55 -21.56 -16.31
CA ARG A 115 -7.10 -22.89 -16.56
C ARG A 115 -6.79 -23.38 -17.98
N THR A 116 -6.39 -24.63 -18.09
CA THR A 116 -6.21 -25.32 -19.37
C THR A 116 -6.86 -26.69 -19.33
N GLN A 117 -7.26 -27.19 -20.50
CA GLN A 117 -7.82 -28.53 -20.67
C GLN A 117 -7.10 -29.25 -21.81
N LYS A 118 -6.77 -30.52 -21.58
CA LYS A 118 -6.15 -31.38 -22.60
C LYS A 118 -7.22 -32.22 -23.29
N PHE A 119 -7.19 -32.22 -24.62
CA PHE A 119 -8.04 -33.03 -25.50
C PHE A 119 -7.18 -34.03 -26.25
N ASN A 120 -7.57 -35.30 -26.24
CA ASN A 120 -6.93 -36.34 -27.04
C ASN A 120 -7.71 -36.49 -28.35
N LEU A 121 -7.09 -36.18 -29.48
CA LEU A 121 -7.67 -36.32 -30.82
C LEU A 121 -7.32 -37.66 -31.49
N GLY A 122 -6.75 -38.59 -30.72
CA GLY A 122 -6.29 -39.90 -31.18
C GLY A 122 -4.85 -39.87 -31.69
N ASP A 123 -4.57 -39.04 -32.70
CA ASP A 123 -3.24 -38.85 -33.30
C ASP A 123 -2.35 -37.86 -32.51
N ARG A 124 -2.97 -36.96 -31.75
CA ARG A 124 -2.27 -35.95 -30.93
C ARG A 124 -3.07 -35.54 -29.71
N GLN A 125 -2.37 -35.02 -28.70
CA GLN A 125 -2.95 -34.33 -27.56
C GLN A 125 -2.82 -32.82 -27.75
N VAL A 126 -3.92 -32.10 -27.57
CA VAL A 126 -3.99 -30.65 -27.69
C VAL A 126 -4.37 -30.05 -26.35
N GLU A 127 -3.62 -29.06 -25.87
CA GLU A 127 -3.96 -28.30 -24.67
C GLU A 127 -4.57 -26.96 -25.08
N VAL A 128 -5.75 -26.64 -24.54
CA VAL A 128 -6.50 -25.42 -24.86
C VAL A 128 -6.72 -24.63 -23.58
N ALA A 129 -6.58 -23.31 -23.65
CA ALA A 129 -6.92 -22.42 -22.55
C ALA A 129 -8.44 -22.35 -22.36
N LEU A 130 -8.90 -22.48 -21.12
CA LEU A 130 -10.28 -22.21 -20.73
C LEU A 130 -10.41 -20.73 -20.31
N PRO A 131 -11.62 -20.15 -20.28
CA PRO A 131 -11.83 -18.81 -19.72
C PRO A 131 -11.24 -18.71 -18.31
N GLY A 132 -10.27 -17.81 -18.14
CA GLY A 132 -9.53 -17.61 -16.90
C GLY A 132 -10.21 -16.63 -15.96
N PHE A 133 -9.42 -15.81 -15.29
CA PHE A 133 -9.89 -14.77 -14.35
C PHE A 133 -10.76 -13.71 -15.06
N SER A 134 -10.47 -13.45 -16.34
CA SER A 134 -11.24 -12.52 -17.17
C SER A 134 -12.71 -12.90 -17.38
N ARG A 135 -13.09 -14.15 -17.11
CA ARG A 135 -14.49 -14.61 -17.22
C ARG A 135 -15.44 -13.84 -16.31
N PHE A 136 -14.94 -13.29 -15.21
CA PHE A 136 -15.73 -12.48 -14.28
C PHE A 136 -16.03 -11.07 -14.81
N PHE A 137 -15.36 -10.65 -15.88
CA PHE A 137 -15.47 -9.29 -16.45
C PHE A 137 -16.21 -9.25 -17.80
N GLY A 138 -16.66 -10.41 -18.30
CA GLY A 138 -17.49 -10.49 -19.49
C GLY A 138 -18.90 -9.93 -19.24
N GLY A 139 -19.50 -9.32 -20.27
CA GLY A 139 -20.94 -9.04 -20.27
C GLY A 139 -21.74 -10.34 -20.15
N ALA A 140 -23.01 -10.25 -19.80
CA ALA A 140 -23.86 -11.43 -19.63
C ALA A 140 -24.07 -12.16 -20.97
N GLU A 141 -23.20 -13.11 -21.32
CA GLU A 141 -23.50 -14.06 -22.38
C GLU A 141 -24.74 -14.87 -21.95
N ASN A 142 -25.84 -14.72 -22.68
CA ASN A 142 -27.13 -15.37 -22.40
C ASN A 142 -27.77 -15.01 -21.04
N GLY A 143 -27.50 -13.81 -20.49
CA GLY A 143 -28.16 -13.31 -19.28
C GLY A 143 -27.67 -13.92 -17.96
N ARG A 144 -26.53 -14.63 -17.96
CA ARG A 144 -25.95 -15.28 -16.77
C ARG A 144 -24.56 -14.71 -16.46
N SER A 145 -24.50 -13.59 -15.74
CA SER A 145 -23.24 -13.10 -15.15
C SER A 145 -23.08 -13.56 -13.71
N ILE A 146 -21.84 -13.62 -13.21
CA ILE A 146 -21.59 -13.88 -11.79
C ILE A 146 -22.24 -12.80 -10.91
N GLU A 147 -22.25 -11.53 -11.34
CA GLU A 147 -22.88 -10.45 -10.59
C GLU A 147 -24.39 -10.69 -10.43
N THR A 148 -25.12 -11.06 -11.49
CA THR A 148 -26.55 -11.38 -11.39
C THR A 148 -26.80 -12.59 -10.47
N PHE A 149 -25.89 -13.57 -10.48
CA PHE A 149 -25.96 -14.69 -9.55
C PHE A 149 -25.76 -14.24 -8.11
N LEU A 150 -24.74 -13.42 -7.83
CA LEU A 150 -24.42 -12.88 -6.51
C LEU A 150 -25.52 -11.96 -5.98
N ASP A 151 -26.10 -11.12 -6.82
CA ASP A 151 -27.21 -10.26 -6.46
C ASP A 151 -28.43 -11.09 -6.04
N ARG A 152 -28.70 -12.20 -6.71
CA ARG A 152 -29.79 -13.11 -6.31
C ARG A 152 -29.44 -13.93 -5.06
N ALA A 153 -28.25 -14.51 -5.01
CA ALA A 153 -27.86 -15.50 -4.00
C ALA A 153 -27.37 -14.88 -2.69
N VAL A 154 -26.87 -13.64 -2.72
CA VAL A 154 -26.16 -13.00 -1.59
C VAL A 154 -26.72 -11.63 -1.27
N PHE A 155 -26.67 -10.70 -2.23
CA PHE A 155 -26.91 -9.27 -1.96
C PHE A 155 -28.39 -8.86 -2.03
N GLY A 156 -29.26 -9.69 -2.58
CA GLY A 156 -30.70 -9.43 -2.67
C GLY A 156 -31.43 -9.74 -1.36
N ALA A 157 -32.68 -9.27 -1.28
CA ALA A 157 -33.56 -9.54 -0.13
C ALA A 157 -33.82 -11.05 0.10
N GLY A 158 -33.67 -11.87 -0.93
CA GLY A 158 -33.78 -13.34 -0.86
C GLY A 158 -32.44 -14.06 -0.67
N GLY A 159 -31.36 -13.36 -0.35
CA GLY A 159 -30.02 -13.95 -0.21
C GLY A 159 -30.00 -15.14 0.75
N GLN A 160 -29.06 -16.06 0.59
CA GLN A 160 -29.04 -17.33 1.32
C GLN A 160 -28.41 -17.23 2.71
N TYR A 161 -27.59 -16.21 2.96
CA TYR A 161 -26.89 -16.07 4.24
C TYR A 161 -27.77 -15.42 5.30
N ARG A 162 -27.75 -16.00 6.49
CA ARG A 162 -28.45 -15.51 7.67
C ARG A 162 -27.42 -15.20 8.76
N THR A 163 -27.67 -14.15 9.53
CA THR A 163 -26.87 -13.85 10.73
C THR A 163 -27.81 -13.70 11.93
N PRO A 164 -27.50 -14.29 13.08
CA PRO A 164 -28.26 -14.03 14.30
C PRO A 164 -28.12 -12.56 14.68
N VAL A 165 -29.20 -11.96 15.15
CA VAL A 165 -29.24 -10.56 15.60
C VAL A 165 -29.42 -10.51 17.10
N ALA A 166 -28.58 -9.72 17.76
CA ALA A 166 -28.71 -9.43 19.18
C ALA A 166 -30.06 -8.74 19.45
N ALA A 167 -30.79 -9.21 20.45
CA ALA A 167 -32.04 -8.60 20.87
C ALA A 167 -31.83 -7.19 21.42
N ILE A 168 -32.94 -6.45 21.51
CA ILE A 168 -32.93 -5.09 22.06
C ILE A 168 -32.68 -5.10 23.57
N ASP A 169 -33.01 -6.18 24.26
CA ASP A 169 -32.91 -6.33 25.71
C ASP A 169 -31.86 -7.39 26.11
N ALA A 170 -31.58 -7.48 27.41
CA ALA A 170 -30.72 -8.50 28.00
C ALA A 170 -31.10 -8.72 29.47
N GLU A 171 -30.77 -9.91 29.99
CA GLU A 171 -30.78 -10.15 31.43
C GLU A 171 -29.66 -9.37 32.14
N GLU A 172 -29.82 -9.13 33.44
CA GLU A 172 -28.95 -8.26 34.25
C GLU A 172 -27.45 -8.55 34.04
N THR A 173 -27.07 -9.83 34.12
CA THR A 173 -25.69 -10.31 33.99
C THR A 173 -25.42 -11.04 32.67
N GLY A 174 -26.45 -11.20 31.83
CA GLY A 174 -26.42 -12.03 30.62
C GLY A 174 -25.94 -11.32 29.36
N SER A 175 -25.57 -12.09 28.35
CA SER A 175 -25.44 -11.60 26.98
C SER A 175 -26.82 -11.33 26.37
N PRO A 176 -26.94 -10.47 25.35
CA PRO A 176 -28.23 -10.29 24.70
C PRO A 176 -28.67 -11.61 24.06
N PRO A 177 -29.94 -12.04 24.23
CA PRO A 177 -30.45 -13.20 23.53
C PRO A 177 -30.51 -12.92 22.02
N VAL A 178 -30.72 -13.98 21.23
CA VAL A 178 -30.93 -13.85 19.78
C VAL A 178 -32.40 -13.53 19.53
N ALA A 179 -32.70 -12.33 19.00
CA ALA A 179 -34.08 -11.94 18.67
C ALA A 179 -34.60 -12.64 17.40
N GLY A 180 -33.69 -13.10 16.54
CA GLY A 180 -33.98 -13.79 15.30
C GLY A 180 -32.78 -13.77 14.37
N GLU A 181 -33.03 -14.08 13.10
CA GLU A 181 -32.04 -14.01 12.04
C GLU A 181 -32.47 -13.04 10.95
N VAL A 182 -31.51 -12.31 10.39
CA VAL A 182 -31.72 -11.45 9.22
C VAL A 182 -30.89 -11.91 8.05
N VAL A 183 -31.32 -11.54 6.85
CA VAL A 183 -30.54 -11.76 5.62
C VAL A 183 -29.26 -10.94 5.71
N ARG A 184 -28.11 -11.62 5.66
CA ARG A 184 -26.80 -10.97 5.63
C ARG A 184 -26.35 -10.79 4.18
N ARG A 185 -26.30 -9.54 3.72
CA ARG A 185 -25.91 -9.17 2.34
C ARG A 185 -24.39 -9.02 2.19
N THR A 186 -23.66 -10.06 2.60
CA THR A 186 -22.19 -10.13 2.51
C THR A 186 -21.76 -11.52 2.10
N LEU A 187 -20.68 -11.60 1.32
CA LEU A 187 -20.03 -12.88 1.00
C LEU A 187 -19.40 -13.51 2.26
N PRO A 188 -19.28 -14.85 2.33
CA PRO A 188 -18.44 -15.51 3.31
C PRO A 188 -16.99 -15.02 3.24
N ALA A 189 -16.28 -15.06 4.37
CA ALA A 189 -14.88 -14.65 4.39
C ALA A 189 -14.00 -15.63 3.61
N ASP A 190 -14.24 -16.93 3.79
CA ASP A 190 -13.39 -17.97 3.21
C ASP A 190 -14.15 -18.85 2.22
N TRP A 191 -13.43 -19.25 1.17
CA TRP A 191 -13.88 -20.26 0.23
C TRP A 191 -13.57 -21.65 0.78
N PHE A 192 -14.46 -22.60 0.55
CA PHE A 192 -14.20 -24.03 0.73
C PHE A 192 -14.37 -24.76 -0.60
N ASN A 193 -13.67 -25.87 -0.78
CA ASN A 193 -13.81 -26.68 -1.99
C ASN A 193 -15.15 -27.45 -1.97
N PRO A 194 -16.12 -27.11 -2.85
CA PRO A 194 -17.40 -27.79 -2.87
C PRO A 194 -17.34 -29.15 -3.59
N ARG A 195 -16.21 -29.49 -4.23
CA ARG A 195 -15.94 -30.77 -4.91
C ARG A 195 -14.63 -31.37 -4.40
N PRO A 196 -14.60 -31.91 -3.18
CA PRO A 196 -13.37 -32.45 -2.58
C PRO A 196 -12.77 -33.62 -3.39
N GLY A 197 -13.58 -34.37 -4.15
CA GLY A 197 -13.10 -35.44 -5.03
C GLY A 197 -12.72 -34.98 -6.45
N GLY A 198 -12.74 -33.67 -6.71
CA GLY A 198 -12.36 -33.09 -7.98
C GLY A 198 -13.50 -32.92 -8.99
N PRO A 199 -13.19 -32.52 -10.23
CA PRO A 199 -14.19 -32.28 -11.27
C PRO A 199 -15.04 -33.52 -11.54
N GLY A 200 -16.37 -33.35 -11.57
CA GLY A 200 -17.33 -34.43 -11.85
C GLY A 200 -17.90 -35.13 -10.61
N THR A 201 -17.41 -34.84 -9.40
CA THR A 201 -18.07 -35.31 -8.16
C THR A 201 -19.25 -34.42 -7.80
N PRO A 202 -20.30 -34.93 -7.12
CA PRO A 202 -21.38 -34.11 -6.58
C PRO A 202 -20.85 -32.97 -5.71
N LEU A 203 -21.58 -31.87 -5.67
CA LEU A 203 -21.34 -30.81 -4.70
C LEU A 203 -21.50 -31.36 -3.28
N VAL A 204 -20.74 -30.84 -2.33
CA VAL A 204 -21.04 -31.04 -0.90
C VAL A 204 -22.44 -30.51 -0.60
N GLY A 205 -23.13 -31.10 0.39
CA GLY A 205 -24.49 -30.70 0.77
C GLY A 205 -24.61 -29.33 1.47
N ALA A 206 -23.59 -28.47 1.38
CA ALA A 206 -23.62 -27.12 1.92
C ALA A 206 -24.52 -26.23 1.06
N GLN A 207 -25.28 -25.33 1.70
CA GLN A 207 -26.26 -24.48 1.03
C GLN A 207 -25.63 -23.59 -0.05
N ASP A 208 -24.38 -23.16 0.14
CA ASP A 208 -23.64 -22.28 -0.75
C ASP A 208 -22.65 -23.01 -1.67
N ALA A 209 -22.75 -24.34 -1.80
CA ALA A 209 -21.86 -25.09 -2.66
C ALA A 209 -21.92 -24.63 -4.14
N GLU A 210 -23.09 -24.23 -4.64
CA GLU A 210 -23.24 -23.66 -6.00
C GLU A 210 -22.51 -22.32 -6.18
N LEU A 211 -22.48 -21.50 -5.12
CA LEU A 211 -21.73 -20.25 -5.11
C LEU A 211 -20.22 -20.54 -5.12
N MET A 212 -19.78 -21.44 -4.23
CA MET A 212 -18.36 -21.79 -4.15
C MET A 212 -17.85 -22.45 -5.44
N ASP A 213 -18.71 -23.18 -6.16
CA ASP A 213 -18.37 -23.82 -7.44
C ASP A 213 -18.12 -22.82 -8.59
N GLN A 214 -18.48 -21.54 -8.42
CA GLN A 214 -18.11 -20.47 -9.35
C GLN A 214 -16.59 -20.18 -9.35
N PHE A 215 -15.92 -20.57 -8.27
CA PHE A 215 -14.49 -20.34 -8.03
C PHE A 215 -13.75 -21.67 -7.99
N SER A 216 -12.55 -21.69 -8.56
CA SER A 216 -11.70 -22.88 -8.66
C SER A 216 -10.78 -23.07 -7.46
N SER A 217 -10.55 -22.02 -6.67
CA SER A 217 -9.67 -22.02 -5.51
C SER A 217 -10.03 -20.90 -4.52
N ALA A 218 -9.43 -20.94 -3.33
CA ALA A 218 -9.50 -19.86 -2.37
C ALA A 218 -8.82 -18.57 -2.85
N ASP A 219 -7.71 -18.68 -3.59
CA ASP A 219 -6.98 -17.51 -4.09
C ASP A 219 -7.79 -16.79 -5.17
N GLU A 220 -8.39 -17.54 -6.10
CA GLU A 220 -9.26 -16.96 -7.11
C GLU A 220 -10.46 -16.23 -6.48
N TYR A 221 -11.05 -16.81 -5.43
CA TYR A 221 -12.13 -16.19 -4.67
C TYR A 221 -11.70 -14.89 -4.00
N ALA A 222 -10.55 -14.89 -3.31
CA ALA A 222 -10.02 -13.72 -2.62
C ALA A 222 -9.68 -12.58 -3.61
N PHE A 223 -8.99 -12.90 -4.71
CA PHE A 223 -8.62 -11.90 -5.70
C PHE A 223 -9.82 -11.43 -6.54
N TYR A 224 -10.84 -12.26 -6.76
CA TYR A 224 -12.09 -11.79 -7.38
C TYR A 224 -12.77 -10.74 -6.50
N GLN A 225 -12.95 -11.01 -5.20
CA GLN A 225 -13.53 -10.05 -4.26
C GLN A 225 -12.69 -8.76 -4.19
N ALA A 226 -11.37 -8.88 -4.12
CA ALA A 226 -10.46 -7.75 -4.07
C ALA A 226 -10.52 -6.91 -5.36
N ASN A 227 -10.52 -7.55 -6.53
CA ASN A 227 -10.70 -6.84 -7.79
C ASN A 227 -12.06 -6.13 -7.85
N ARG A 228 -13.14 -6.80 -7.46
CA ARG A 228 -14.51 -6.25 -7.47
C ARG A 228 -14.70 -5.10 -6.47
N PHE A 229 -13.90 -5.06 -5.40
CA PHE A 229 -13.88 -3.98 -4.42
C PHE A 229 -13.43 -2.64 -5.03
N TYR A 230 -12.42 -2.68 -5.91
CA TYR A 230 -11.90 -1.48 -6.58
C TYR A 230 -12.53 -1.23 -7.95
N ASN A 231 -12.76 -2.28 -8.74
CA ASN A 231 -13.47 -2.22 -10.01
C ASN A 231 -14.97 -2.33 -9.76
N ARG A 232 -15.53 -1.20 -9.30
CA ARG A 232 -16.93 -1.09 -8.86
C ARG A 232 -17.94 -1.14 -10.00
N GLU A 233 -17.49 -0.74 -11.19
CA GLU A 233 -18.32 -0.53 -12.38
C GLU A 233 -17.69 -1.28 -13.56
N PRO A 234 -18.49 -1.97 -14.39
CA PRO A 234 -18.01 -2.44 -15.67
C PRO A 234 -17.65 -1.22 -16.54
N PRO A 235 -16.47 -1.21 -17.20
CA PRO A 235 -16.13 -0.11 -18.09
C PRO A 235 -17.11 -0.08 -19.26
N SER A 236 -17.66 1.10 -19.53
CA SER A 236 -18.51 1.41 -20.68
C SER A 236 -17.77 1.22 -22.00
N ASP A 237 -18.50 1.10 -23.11
CA ASP A 237 -17.89 0.98 -24.43
C ASP A 237 -17.02 2.21 -24.78
N ALA A 238 -17.40 3.39 -24.31
CA ALA A 238 -16.63 4.62 -24.47
C ALA A 238 -15.29 4.55 -23.70
N GLU A 239 -15.32 4.11 -22.44
CA GLU A 239 -14.10 3.91 -21.63
C GLU A 239 -13.19 2.82 -22.23
N ARG A 240 -13.75 1.74 -22.76
CA ARG A 240 -12.99 0.69 -23.46
C ARG A 240 -12.36 1.18 -24.76
N ALA A 241 -13.03 2.09 -25.46
CA ALA A 241 -12.53 2.72 -26.68
C ALA A 241 -11.50 3.82 -26.38
N MET A 242 -11.51 4.39 -25.17
CA MET A 242 -10.63 5.48 -24.77
C MET A 242 -9.15 5.08 -24.88
N ARG A 243 -8.39 5.82 -25.68
CA ARG A 243 -6.94 5.62 -25.86
C ARG A 243 -6.09 6.61 -25.07
N ARG A 244 -6.69 7.73 -24.64
CA ARG A 244 -6.05 8.79 -23.86
C ARG A 244 -7.06 9.33 -22.84
N PRO A 245 -6.65 9.61 -21.59
CA PRO A 245 -7.52 10.22 -20.58
C PRO A 245 -8.15 11.53 -21.09
N SER A 246 -9.40 11.79 -20.70
CA SER A 246 -10.17 12.98 -21.07
C SER A 246 -10.89 13.56 -19.86
N TYR A 247 -11.04 14.89 -19.80
CA TYR A 247 -11.83 15.58 -18.77
C TYR A 247 -13.34 15.51 -18.97
N ALA A 248 -13.79 15.05 -20.14
CA ALA A 248 -15.21 15.06 -20.51
C ALA A 248 -16.10 14.26 -19.53
N ASP A 249 -15.53 13.24 -18.89
CA ASP A 249 -16.28 12.23 -18.12
C ASP A 249 -15.92 12.20 -16.62
N ILE A 250 -15.33 13.27 -16.06
CA ILE A 250 -15.05 13.34 -14.61
C ILE A 250 -16.38 13.52 -13.85
N PRO A 251 -16.74 12.62 -12.94
CA PRO A 251 -17.95 12.78 -12.12
C PRO A 251 -17.89 14.08 -11.31
N ALA A 252 -19.02 14.78 -11.21
CA ALA A 252 -19.12 15.97 -10.39
C ALA A 252 -18.78 15.63 -8.92
N PRO A 253 -18.10 16.54 -8.18
CA PRO A 253 -17.85 16.33 -6.76
C PRO A 253 -19.19 16.13 -6.02
N PRO A 254 -19.20 15.36 -4.91
CA PRO A 254 -20.40 15.18 -4.10
C PRO A 254 -21.00 16.52 -3.69
N LYS A 255 -22.33 16.64 -3.77
CA LYS A 255 -23.03 17.84 -3.31
C LYS A 255 -22.77 18.01 -1.80
N LEU A 256 -22.43 19.23 -1.39
CA LEU A 256 -22.31 19.57 0.03
C LEU A 256 -23.63 19.26 0.75
N PRO A 257 -23.58 18.62 1.93
CA PRO A 257 -24.78 18.37 2.72
C PRO A 257 -25.31 19.68 3.30
N ASP A 258 -26.64 19.82 3.35
CA ASP A 258 -27.26 20.88 4.14
C ASP A 258 -27.02 20.60 5.64
N PHE A 259 -26.54 21.59 6.39
CA PHE A 259 -26.30 21.48 7.82
C PHE A 259 -27.52 21.95 8.62
N ASP A 260 -28.14 21.02 9.33
CA ASP A 260 -29.11 21.31 10.38
C ASP A 260 -28.48 21.14 11.77
N PHE A 261 -29.22 21.47 12.83
CA PHE A 261 -28.77 21.33 14.22
C PHE A 261 -28.16 19.94 14.50
N HIS A 262 -28.82 18.85 14.08
CA HIS A 262 -28.35 17.49 14.32
C HIS A 262 -27.03 17.19 13.60
N ARG A 263 -26.89 17.60 12.33
CA ARG A 263 -25.65 17.41 11.57
C ARG A 263 -24.50 18.24 12.12
N ILE A 264 -24.77 19.47 12.59
CA ILE A 264 -23.76 20.31 13.25
C ILE A 264 -23.24 19.61 14.51
N VAL A 265 -24.16 19.21 15.41
CA VAL A 265 -23.80 18.50 16.65
C VAL A 265 -23.07 17.19 16.36
N ALA A 266 -23.55 16.40 15.41
CA ALA A 266 -22.91 15.14 15.00
C ALA A 266 -21.48 15.37 14.46
N SER A 267 -21.24 16.48 13.75
CA SER A 267 -19.90 16.82 13.24
C SER A 267 -18.89 17.15 14.35
N TYR A 268 -19.35 17.48 15.57
CA TYR A 268 -18.48 17.73 16.73
C TYR A 268 -18.11 16.46 17.49
N ALA A 269 -18.57 15.28 17.03
CA ALA A 269 -18.24 13.99 17.65
C ALA A 269 -16.72 13.81 17.85
N ASP A 270 -15.90 14.25 16.91
CA ASP A 270 -14.45 14.09 17.00
C ASP A 270 -13.75 15.10 17.94
N TYR A 271 -14.52 15.96 18.62
CA TYR A 271 -14.05 17.02 19.52
C TYR A 271 -14.63 16.91 20.94
N PRO A 272 -14.24 15.89 21.74
CA PRO A 272 -14.81 15.67 23.08
C PRO A 272 -14.71 16.88 24.02
N SER A 273 -13.60 17.62 23.98
CA SER A 273 -13.41 18.85 24.76
C SER A 273 -14.40 19.95 24.36
N LEU A 274 -14.71 20.07 23.07
CA LEU A 274 -15.73 21.01 22.59
C LEU A 274 -17.13 20.58 23.03
N LEU A 275 -17.46 19.30 22.92
CA LEU A 275 -18.76 18.78 23.37
C LEU A 275 -18.99 19.00 24.87
N ARG A 276 -17.95 18.85 25.70
CA ARG A 276 -17.98 19.18 27.13
C ARG A 276 -18.19 20.67 27.36
N ALA A 277 -17.49 21.52 26.60
CA ALA A 277 -17.67 22.97 26.65
C ALA A 277 -19.07 23.40 26.19
N LEU A 278 -19.73 22.65 25.32
CA LEU A 278 -21.11 22.89 24.89
C LEU A 278 -22.18 22.28 25.81
N GLY A 279 -21.78 21.56 26.87
CA GLY A 279 -22.73 20.84 27.73
C GLY A 279 -23.45 19.68 27.05
N LEU A 280 -22.93 19.20 25.91
CA LEU A 280 -23.44 18.02 25.19
C LEU A 280 -22.86 16.71 25.74
N LEU A 281 -21.69 16.79 26.39
CA LEU A 281 -21.13 15.72 27.22
C LEU A 281 -21.04 16.22 28.66
N ILE A 282 -21.59 15.46 29.59
CA ILE A 282 -21.62 15.77 31.01
C ILE A 282 -20.96 14.61 31.76
N ASP A 283 -19.80 14.90 32.33
CA ASP A 283 -19.08 14.00 33.22
C ASP A 283 -19.73 14.07 34.61
N CYS A 284 -20.01 12.91 35.18
CA CYS A 284 -20.61 12.78 36.50
C CYS A 284 -19.75 11.90 37.41
N VAL A 285 -19.76 12.18 38.71
CA VAL A 285 -19.19 11.32 39.75
C VAL A 285 -20.31 10.55 40.43
N VAL A 286 -20.07 9.25 40.64
CA VAL A 286 -20.88 8.37 41.48
C VAL A 286 -20.40 8.54 42.92
N GLU A 287 -21.27 9.01 43.82
CA GLU A 287 -20.89 9.26 45.22
C GLU A 287 -21.02 8.02 46.13
N ASP A 288 -21.82 7.04 45.73
CA ASP A 288 -22.02 5.77 46.43
C ASP A 288 -21.85 4.60 45.45
N ASP A 289 -20.72 3.90 45.57
CA ASP A 289 -20.33 2.76 44.74
C ASP A 289 -20.76 1.40 45.32
N THR A 290 -21.47 1.38 46.46
CA THR A 290 -21.90 0.15 47.15
C THR A 290 -22.60 -0.86 46.22
N PRO A 291 -23.51 -0.46 45.30
CA PRO A 291 -24.16 -1.42 44.40
C PRO A 291 -23.20 -2.12 43.43
N PHE A 292 -22.11 -1.45 43.02
CA PHE A 292 -21.07 -2.04 42.18
C PHE A 292 -20.19 -2.99 42.99
N ASP A 293 -19.77 -2.58 44.18
CA ASP A 293 -18.97 -3.39 45.11
C ASP A 293 -19.70 -4.69 45.52
N GLU A 294 -20.99 -4.61 45.81
CA GLU A 294 -21.82 -5.78 46.14
C GLU A 294 -21.90 -6.76 44.95
N ALA A 295 -22.06 -6.23 43.73
CA ALA A 295 -22.07 -7.05 42.52
C ALA A 295 -20.70 -7.69 42.24
N VAL A 296 -19.60 -6.98 42.47
CA VAL A 296 -18.23 -7.51 42.37
C VAL A 296 -18.00 -8.62 43.38
N ALA A 297 -18.42 -8.42 44.63
CA ALA A 297 -18.32 -9.42 45.69
C ALA A 297 -19.14 -10.68 45.35
N ALA A 298 -20.38 -10.51 44.88
CA ALA A 298 -21.25 -11.62 44.47
C ALA A 298 -20.73 -12.37 43.23
N GLY A 299 -20.08 -11.67 42.31
CA GLY A 299 -19.52 -12.22 41.08
C GLY A 299 -18.12 -12.83 41.21
N GLY A 300 -17.60 -13.00 42.43
CA GLY A 300 -16.29 -13.61 42.66
C GLY A 300 -15.12 -12.73 42.21
N GLY A 301 -15.26 -11.41 42.34
CA GLY A 301 -14.25 -10.42 41.92
C GLY A 301 -14.54 -9.77 40.57
N VAL A 302 -15.66 -10.11 39.91
CA VAL A 302 -16.12 -9.44 38.68
C VAL A 302 -17.62 -9.19 38.77
N GLY A 303 -18.00 -7.93 38.93
CA GLY A 303 -19.37 -7.45 38.94
C GLY A 303 -19.89 -7.23 37.52
N LYS A 304 -21.17 -7.52 37.31
CA LYS A 304 -21.87 -7.31 36.04
C LYS A 304 -23.28 -6.85 36.33
N GLY A 305 -23.79 -5.93 35.53
CA GLY A 305 -25.17 -5.49 35.66
C GLY A 305 -25.63 -4.63 34.49
N LEU A 306 -26.81 -4.05 34.64
CA LEU A 306 -27.34 -3.01 33.78
C LEU A 306 -27.43 -1.71 34.57
N MET A 307 -27.32 -0.58 33.88
CA MET A 307 -27.54 0.73 34.46
C MET A 307 -28.34 1.63 33.51
N SER A 308 -29.23 2.47 34.03
CA SER A 308 -29.92 3.51 33.24
C SER A 308 -29.79 4.87 33.91
N LEU A 309 -29.64 5.90 33.09
CA LEU A 309 -29.66 7.28 33.55
C LEU A 309 -31.10 7.68 33.92
N LEU A 310 -31.27 8.35 35.04
CA LEU A 310 -32.49 9.05 35.43
C LEU A 310 -32.20 10.54 35.34
N VAL A 311 -33.03 11.27 34.60
CA VAL A 311 -32.89 12.72 34.40
C VAL A 311 -34.11 13.41 34.96
N SER A 312 -33.89 14.50 35.68
CA SER A 312 -34.93 15.44 36.09
C SER A 312 -34.55 16.82 35.59
N LEU A 313 -35.22 17.27 34.52
CA LEU A 313 -35.06 18.60 33.95
C LEU A 313 -35.90 19.63 34.74
N PRO A 314 -35.42 20.89 34.85
CA PRO A 314 -36.20 21.98 35.44
C PRO A 314 -37.36 22.41 34.51
N GLY A 315 -38.43 23.00 35.08
CA GLY A 315 -39.56 23.54 34.31
C GLY A 315 -40.77 22.61 34.15
N ASN A 316 -41.61 22.84 33.13
CA ASN A 316 -42.84 22.08 32.83
C ASN A 316 -42.59 20.87 31.90
N HIS A 317 -41.38 20.30 31.89
CA HIS A 317 -41.04 19.12 31.08
C HIS A 317 -41.86 17.90 31.52
N ASP A 318 -42.39 17.11 30.57
CA ASP A 318 -43.05 15.83 30.89
C ASP A 318 -42.01 14.70 30.88
N PRO A 319 -41.67 14.10 32.03
CA PRO A 319 -40.69 13.01 32.08
C PRO A 319 -41.08 11.77 31.28
N ARG A 320 -42.34 11.67 30.82
CA ARG A 320 -42.79 10.57 29.93
C ARG A 320 -42.33 10.75 28.48
N GLU A 321 -41.85 11.93 28.13
CA GLU A 321 -41.24 12.20 26.82
C GLU A 321 -39.76 11.79 26.78
N ASP A 322 -39.16 11.53 27.95
CA ASP A 322 -37.78 11.05 28.05
C ASP A 322 -37.69 9.55 27.79
N THR A 323 -36.65 9.17 27.06
CA THR A 323 -36.29 7.76 26.85
C THR A 323 -34.87 7.57 27.34
N THR A 324 -34.68 6.61 28.24
CA THR A 324 -33.41 6.36 28.94
C THR A 324 -32.98 4.91 28.77
N PRO A 325 -32.32 4.57 27.65
CA PRO A 325 -31.82 3.22 27.41
C PRO A 325 -30.88 2.75 28.53
N ARG A 326 -30.86 1.45 28.77
CA ARG A 326 -29.93 0.82 29.70
C ARG A 326 -28.58 0.56 29.02
N THR A 327 -27.52 0.53 29.80
CA THR A 327 -26.17 0.14 29.38
C THR A 327 -25.69 -1.03 30.22
N ALA A 328 -25.18 -2.07 29.56
CA ALA A 328 -24.57 -3.21 30.22
C ALA A 328 -23.14 -2.85 30.66
N TRP A 329 -22.84 -3.09 31.93
CA TRP A 329 -21.54 -2.79 32.53
C TRP A 329 -20.89 -4.03 33.13
N GLN A 330 -19.57 -3.94 33.27
CA GLN A 330 -18.74 -4.89 34.00
C GLN A 330 -17.70 -4.11 34.82
N ASP A 331 -17.47 -4.57 36.05
CA ASP A 331 -16.52 -4.01 36.99
C ASP A 331 -15.67 -5.15 37.57
N ASP A 332 -14.37 -4.95 37.72
CA ASP A 332 -13.47 -5.90 38.39
C ASP A 332 -12.67 -5.27 39.53
N LYS A 333 -13.17 -4.15 40.09
CA LYS A 333 -12.56 -3.31 41.12
C LYS A 333 -11.38 -2.46 40.64
N ASP A 334 -10.62 -2.96 39.67
CA ASP A 334 -9.55 -2.20 39.03
C ASP A 334 -10.09 -1.33 37.88
N ARG A 335 -11.08 -1.86 37.13
CA ARG A 335 -11.67 -1.15 35.98
C ARG A 335 -13.19 -1.33 35.88
N PHE A 336 -13.86 -0.21 35.60
CA PHE A 336 -15.25 -0.16 35.17
C PHE A 336 -15.33 0.05 33.65
N PHE A 337 -16.06 -0.81 32.93
CA PHE A 337 -16.19 -0.71 31.47
C PHE A 337 -17.54 -1.21 30.97
N THR A 338 -17.88 -0.79 29.76
CA THR A 338 -19.05 -1.29 29.04
C THR A 338 -18.85 -2.77 28.70
N ARG A 339 -19.84 -3.59 29.03
CA ARG A 339 -19.75 -5.05 28.84
C ARG A 339 -19.76 -5.35 27.34
N PRO A 340 -18.79 -6.08 26.78
CA PRO A 340 -18.84 -6.51 25.38
C PRO A 340 -19.82 -7.66 25.20
N ARG A 341 -20.51 -7.70 24.05
CA ARG A 341 -21.32 -8.87 23.65
C ARG A 341 -20.49 -9.89 22.88
N GLY A 342 -19.44 -9.43 22.19
CA GLY A 342 -18.54 -10.25 21.39
C GLY A 342 -17.21 -10.58 22.07
N ALA A 343 -16.34 -11.23 21.30
CA ALA A 343 -15.03 -11.68 21.76
C ALA A 343 -13.88 -10.75 21.35
N ASP A 344 -14.15 -9.66 20.63
CA ASP A 344 -13.12 -8.74 20.10
C ASP A 344 -12.50 -7.87 21.20
N PHE A 345 -13.23 -7.67 22.29
CA PHE A 345 -12.91 -6.71 23.34
C PHE A 345 -12.80 -7.39 24.70
N ARG A 346 -11.89 -6.89 25.53
CA ARG A 346 -11.75 -7.32 26.93
C ARG A 346 -11.13 -6.21 27.78
N ARG A 347 -11.76 -5.91 28.92
CA ARG A 347 -11.28 -4.92 29.91
C ARG A 347 -10.86 -3.57 29.30
N GLY A 348 -11.66 -3.05 28.35
CA GLY A 348 -11.40 -1.77 27.70
C GLY A 348 -10.33 -1.79 26.60
N LEU A 349 -9.88 -2.97 26.17
CA LEU A 349 -8.87 -3.16 25.12
C LEU A 349 -9.38 -4.03 23.97
N LEU A 350 -8.84 -3.81 22.77
CA LEU A 350 -8.94 -4.73 21.63
C LEU A 350 -8.03 -5.94 21.86
N ARG A 351 -8.55 -7.15 21.63
CA ARG A 351 -7.83 -8.42 21.85
C ARG A 351 -6.84 -8.74 20.73
N LEU A 352 -5.69 -8.09 20.74
CA LEU A 352 -4.62 -8.30 19.75
C LEU A 352 -3.68 -9.45 20.10
N GLU A 353 -3.85 -10.15 21.23
CA GLU A 353 -2.97 -11.25 21.59
C GLU A 353 -2.94 -12.34 20.51
N ALA A 354 -1.74 -12.89 20.26
CA ALA A 354 -1.47 -13.84 19.17
C ALA A 354 -1.74 -13.31 17.74
N SER A 355 -2.00 -12.00 17.56
CA SER A 355 -2.02 -11.38 16.24
C SER A 355 -0.59 -11.14 15.73
N ASP A 356 -0.31 -11.63 14.54
CA ASP A 356 0.99 -11.58 13.86
C ASP A 356 0.83 -11.31 12.35
N ASP A 357 1.92 -11.34 11.60
CA ASP A 357 1.94 -11.17 10.15
C ASP A 357 2.07 -12.49 9.37
N SER A 358 1.74 -13.64 9.99
CA SER A 358 1.78 -14.96 9.36
C SER A 358 0.56 -15.24 8.48
N TRP A 359 -0.56 -14.55 8.72
CA TRP A 359 -1.82 -14.71 7.99
C TRP A 359 -2.35 -16.16 7.99
N GLY A 360 -2.10 -16.90 9.07
CA GLY A 360 -2.54 -18.30 9.19
C GLY A 360 -1.81 -19.25 8.23
N LEU A 361 -0.55 -18.95 7.87
CA LEU A 361 0.33 -19.88 7.16
C LEU A 361 0.91 -20.97 8.06
N PHE A 362 1.06 -20.68 9.35
CA PHE A 362 1.60 -21.62 10.33
C PHE A 362 0.51 -22.03 11.32
N GLU A 363 0.41 -23.33 11.62
CA GLU A 363 -0.49 -23.81 12.66
C GLU A 363 -0.07 -23.26 14.02
N ARG A 364 -1.03 -22.75 14.79
CA ARG A 364 -0.84 -22.27 16.16
C ARG A 364 -1.93 -22.88 17.04
N ASP A 365 -1.57 -23.18 18.29
CA ASP A 365 -2.53 -23.70 19.28
C ASP A 365 -3.70 -22.73 19.53
N LYS A 366 -3.42 -21.42 19.44
CA LYS A 366 -4.41 -20.34 19.56
C LYS A 366 -4.14 -19.26 18.50
N PRO A 367 -4.89 -19.21 17.40
CA PRO A 367 -4.76 -18.13 16.43
C PRO A 367 -5.29 -16.81 17.01
N GLY A 368 -4.65 -15.70 16.67
CA GLY A 368 -5.14 -14.37 16.99
C GLY A 368 -6.47 -14.06 16.30
N LEU A 369 -7.25 -13.15 16.89
CA LEU A 369 -8.52 -12.66 16.32
C LEU A 369 -8.30 -11.67 15.17
N PHE A 370 -7.15 -11.01 15.15
CA PHE A 370 -6.74 -10.02 14.15
C PHE A 370 -5.44 -10.43 13.47
N ASP A 371 -5.15 -9.81 12.35
CA ASP A 371 -3.89 -9.98 11.61
C ASP A 371 -3.14 -8.65 11.56
N ILE A 372 -1.81 -8.71 11.61
CA ILE A 372 -0.94 -7.59 11.31
C ILE A 372 -0.49 -7.70 9.86
N TYR A 373 -0.39 -6.58 9.17
CA TYR A 373 0.17 -6.54 7.83
C TYR A 373 1.15 -5.39 7.65
N GLN A 374 2.14 -5.62 6.78
CA GLN A 374 3.20 -4.66 6.48
C GLN A 374 3.43 -4.41 4.99
N VAL A 375 2.95 -5.32 4.14
CA VAL A 375 2.89 -5.13 2.68
C VAL A 375 1.60 -4.40 2.38
N ASP A 376 1.65 -3.47 1.43
CA ASP A 376 0.47 -2.76 0.92
C ASP A 376 -0.51 -3.75 0.24
N PRO A 377 -1.64 -4.12 0.89
CA PRO A 377 -2.50 -5.17 0.35
C PRO A 377 -3.18 -4.71 -0.93
N ASP A 378 -3.62 -3.47 -0.98
CA ASP A 378 -4.29 -2.84 -2.11
C ASP A 378 -3.39 -2.83 -3.36
N GLY A 379 -2.16 -2.35 -3.20
CA GLY A 379 -1.14 -2.37 -4.25
C GLY A 379 -0.81 -3.79 -4.71
N ALA A 380 -0.74 -4.75 -3.79
CA ALA A 380 -0.51 -6.16 -4.12
C ALA A 380 -1.67 -6.76 -4.92
N VAL A 381 -2.93 -6.42 -4.61
CA VAL A 381 -4.11 -6.84 -5.36
C VAL A 381 -4.03 -6.34 -6.80
N HIS A 382 -3.91 -5.04 -7.00
CA HIS A 382 -3.92 -4.43 -8.34
C HIS A 382 -2.80 -4.99 -9.22
N LYS A 383 -1.59 -5.07 -8.66
CA LYS A 383 -0.42 -5.58 -9.36
C LYS A 383 -0.57 -7.06 -9.72
N THR A 384 -1.07 -7.89 -8.81
CA THR A 384 -1.23 -9.33 -9.02
C THR A 384 -2.33 -9.63 -10.02
N VAL A 385 -3.47 -8.94 -9.95
CA VAL A 385 -4.56 -9.09 -10.93
C VAL A 385 -4.11 -8.64 -12.31
N GLY A 386 -3.46 -7.47 -12.41
CA GLY A 386 -2.91 -6.98 -13.68
C GLY A 386 -1.92 -7.96 -14.29
N PHE A 387 -0.96 -8.45 -13.49
CA PHE A 387 -0.01 -9.49 -13.90
C PHE A 387 -0.72 -10.76 -14.41
N THR A 388 -1.70 -11.24 -13.65
CA THR A 388 -2.47 -12.45 -13.98
C THR A 388 -3.19 -12.32 -15.32
N LEU A 389 -3.89 -11.20 -15.54
CA LEU A 389 -4.60 -10.95 -16.79
C LEU A 389 -3.65 -10.88 -17.98
N SER A 390 -2.50 -10.20 -17.84
CA SER A 390 -1.47 -10.15 -18.88
C SER A 390 -0.88 -11.54 -19.18
N ALA A 391 -0.57 -12.33 -18.15
CA ALA A 391 -0.04 -13.68 -18.30
C ALA A 391 -1.06 -14.64 -18.93
N GLN A 392 -2.31 -14.62 -18.48
CA GLN A 392 -3.40 -15.43 -19.03
C GLN A 392 -3.67 -15.12 -20.50
N ASN A 393 -3.63 -13.85 -20.89
CA ASN A 393 -3.78 -13.44 -22.29
C ASN A 393 -2.65 -14.02 -23.15
N LEU A 394 -1.41 -13.99 -22.65
CA LEU A 394 -0.26 -14.54 -23.36
C LEU A 394 -0.33 -16.08 -23.47
N VAL A 395 -0.69 -16.77 -22.38
CA VAL A 395 -0.92 -18.22 -22.38
C VAL A 395 -2.03 -18.60 -23.35
N SER A 396 -3.17 -17.89 -23.32
CA SER A 396 -4.32 -18.17 -24.20
C SER A 396 -3.97 -18.02 -25.67
N LYS A 397 -3.25 -16.94 -26.05
CA LYS A 397 -2.76 -16.75 -27.42
C LYS A 397 -1.77 -17.85 -27.83
N SER A 398 -0.88 -18.26 -26.91
CA SER A 398 0.11 -19.33 -27.19
C SER A 398 -0.53 -20.71 -27.41
N LEU A 399 -1.69 -20.98 -26.80
CA LEU A 399 -2.42 -22.25 -26.90
C LEU A 399 -3.54 -22.22 -27.96
N SER A 400 -3.81 -21.07 -28.58
CA SER A 400 -4.87 -20.93 -29.58
C SER A 400 -4.58 -21.77 -30.82
N LEU A 401 -5.53 -22.61 -31.22
CA LEU A 401 -5.48 -23.35 -32.49
C LEU A 401 -5.76 -22.48 -33.71
N ARG A 402 -6.20 -21.23 -33.49
CA ARG A 402 -6.53 -20.24 -34.52
C ARG A 402 -5.56 -19.06 -34.47
N GLN A 403 -4.29 -19.31 -34.11
CA GLN A 403 -3.27 -18.26 -34.06
C GLN A 403 -3.30 -17.43 -35.35
N VAL A 404 -3.45 -16.12 -35.20
CA VAL A 404 -3.27 -15.17 -36.28
C VAL A 404 -1.78 -14.83 -36.33
N ASP A 405 -1.22 -14.67 -37.54
CA ASP A 405 0.18 -14.32 -37.71
C ASP A 405 0.55 -13.07 -36.88
N GLY A 406 1.51 -13.22 -35.95
CA GLY A 406 2.02 -12.12 -35.12
C GLY A 406 1.55 -12.06 -33.66
N GLU A 407 0.61 -12.92 -33.20
CA GLU A 407 0.11 -12.87 -31.81
C GLU A 407 1.11 -13.37 -30.76
N VAL A 408 1.88 -14.42 -31.09
CA VAL A 408 3.02 -14.93 -30.34
C VAL A 408 4.06 -15.32 -31.38
N THR A 409 5.25 -14.71 -31.31
CA THR A 409 6.32 -14.89 -32.28
C THR A 409 7.61 -15.33 -31.58
N TYR A 410 8.66 -15.63 -32.35
CA TYR A 410 9.98 -15.92 -31.81
C TYR A 410 10.61 -14.73 -31.04
N THR A 411 10.05 -13.52 -31.15
CA THR A 411 10.47 -12.33 -30.38
C THR A 411 9.63 -12.11 -29.13
N THR A 412 8.56 -12.87 -28.92
CA THR A 412 7.79 -12.82 -27.68
C THR A 412 8.59 -13.49 -26.56
N GLY A 413 8.85 -12.75 -25.47
CA GLY A 413 9.58 -13.26 -24.33
C GLY A 413 8.88 -14.45 -23.67
N ASP A 414 9.64 -15.50 -23.39
CA ASP A 414 9.15 -16.75 -22.79
C ASP A 414 9.12 -16.71 -21.26
N LYS A 415 9.78 -15.72 -20.64
CA LYS A 415 9.87 -15.51 -19.19
C LYS A 415 9.10 -14.27 -18.76
N GLN A 416 8.56 -14.30 -17.54
CA GLN A 416 7.80 -13.18 -16.96
C GLN A 416 8.20 -12.94 -15.50
N ALA A 417 8.49 -11.69 -15.15
CA ALA A 417 8.68 -11.29 -13.76
C ALA A 417 7.31 -11.11 -13.09
N VAL A 418 7.20 -11.47 -11.80
CA VAL A 418 6.04 -11.05 -11.00
C VAL A 418 6.20 -9.58 -10.61
N ALA A 419 5.11 -8.93 -10.23
CA ALA A 419 5.12 -7.52 -9.90
C ALA A 419 5.92 -7.22 -8.62
N ALA A 420 6.58 -6.07 -8.53
CA ALA A 420 7.28 -5.69 -7.30
C ALA A 420 6.30 -5.37 -6.17
N LEU A 421 6.57 -5.86 -4.97
CA LEU A 421 5.82 -5.51 -3.76
C LEU A 421 6.23 -4.16 -3.21
N ARG A 422 5.42 -3.63 -2.29
CA ARG A 422 5.65 -2.35 -1.63
C ARG A 422 5.39 -2.49 -0.14
N SER A 423 6.30 -1.97 0.67
CA SER A 423 6.10 -1.80 2.10
C SER A 423 5.03 -0.73 2.35
N GLY A 424 4.09 -1.04 3.23
CA GLY A 424 2.93 -0.21 3.48
C GLY A 424 2.99 0.59 4.79
N GLY A 425 3.91 0.28 5.69
CA GLY A 425 3.73 0.56 7.12
C GLY A 425 2.94 -0.57 7.78
N LEU A 426 2.76 -0.50 9.09
CA LEU A 426 2.16 -1.57 9.89
C LEU A 426 0.67 -1.31 10.13
N GLY A 427 -0.20 -2.25 9.76
CA GLY A 427 -1.63 -2.15 9.99
C GLY A 427 -2.20 -3.39 10.68
N VAL A 428 -3.39 -3.22 11.24
CA VAL A 428 -4.17 -4.32 11.84
C VAL A 428 -5.45 -4.49 11.04
N SER A 429 -5.77 -5.73 10.66
CA SER A 429 -7.00 -6.09 9.96
C SER A 429 -7.80 -7.11 10.75
N ARG A 430 -9.12 -7.09 10.54
CA ARG A 430 -10.05 -8.07 11.08
C ARG A 430 -10.64 -8.91 9.97
N HIS A 431 -10.28 -10.20 9.92
CA HIS A 431 -10.84 -11.15 8.96
C HIS A 431 -12.36 -11.29 9.14
N GLY A 432 -13.13 -11.22 8.05
CA GLY A 432 -14.58 -11.33 8.08
C GLY A 432 -15.31 -10.12 8.69
N ARG A 433 -14.67 -8.94 8.73
CA ARG A 433 -15.23 -7.70 9.32
C ARG A 433 -16.61 -7.33 8.75
N ALA A 434 -16.85 -7.55 7.46
CA ALA A 434 -18.13 -7.22 6.83
C ALA A 434 -19.33 -7.96 7.45
N ALA A 435 -19.14 -9.23 7.84
CA ALA A 435 -20.21 -9.98 8.47
C ALA A 435 -20.54 -9.46 9.88
N GLN A 436 -19.53 -9.03 10.63
CA GLN A 436 -19.72 -8.40 11.95
C GLN A 436 -20.47 -7.07 11.81
N VAL A 437 -20.02 -6.19 10.92
CA VAL A 437 -20.67 -4.88 10.70
C VAL A 437 -22.12 -5.04 10.22
N ALA A 438 -22.42 -6.06 9.40
CA ALA A 438 -23.80 -6.38 9.02
C ALA A 438 -24.66 -6.79 10.22
N ALA A 439 -24.13 -7.61 11.13
CA ALA A 439 -24.84 -8.02 12.34
C ALA A 439 -25.07 -6.85 13.31
N ASP A 440 -24.06 -5.98 13.46
CA ASP A 440 -24.16 -4.77 14.29
C ASP A 440 -25.18 -3.78 13.72
N ALA A 441 -25.21 -3.60 12.39
CA ALA A 441 -26.19 -2.76 11.72
C ALA A 441 -27.63 -3.30 11.87
N ALA A 442 -27.81 -4.62 11.81
CA ALA A 442 -29.11 -5.25 12.06
C ALA A 442 -29.57 -5.06 13.51
N ALA A 443 -28.67 -5.18 14.49
CA ALA A 443 -28.99 -4.91 15.88
C ALA A 443 -29.36 -3.43 16.09
N ALA A 444 -28.66 -2.50 15.44
CA ALA A 444 -28.99 -1.07 15.47
C ALA A 444 -30.38 -0.78 14.87
N ALA A 445 -30.74 -1.45 13.77
CA ALA A 445 -32.07 -1.31 13.16
C ALA A 445 -33.20 -1.79 14.09
N LEU A 446 -33.03 -2.92 14.77
CA LEU A 446 -34.01 -3.40 15.78
C LEU A 446 -34.16 -2.41 16.94
N LYS A 447 -33.06 -1.82 17.40
CA LYS A 447 -33.08 -0.81 18.47
C LYS A 447 -33.79 0.46 18.01
N ASN A 448 -33.55 0.93 16.79
CA ASN A 448 -34.26 2.09 16.24
C ASN A 448 -35.77 1.85 16.14
N GLN A 449 -36.19 0.67 15.66
CA GLN A 449 -37.61 0.30 15.63
C GLN A 449 -38.24 0.28 17.03
N ALA A 450 -37.49 -0.16 18.05
CA ALA A 450 -37.95 -0.11 19.43
C ALA A 450 -38.14 1.32 19.93
N VAL A 451 -37.24 2.26 19.57
CA VAL A 451 -37.42 3.69 19.87
C VAL A 451 -38.68 4.24 19.21
N GLU A 452 -38.87 4.00 17.92
CA GLU A 452 -40.05 4.45 17.17
C GLU A 452 -41.37 3.88 17.72
N ALA A 453 -41.32 2.67 18.30
CA ALA A 453 -42.44 2.03 18.96
C ALA A 453 -42.66 2.45 20.42
N GLY A 454 -41.91 3.44 20.93
CA GLY A 454 -42.01 3.91 22.32
C GLY A 454 -41.48 2.91 23.36
N ASN A 455 -40.56 2.02 22.97
CA ASN A 455 -39.95 0.99 23.82
C ASN A 455 -38.47 1.26 24.11
N GLY A 456 -38.01 2.51 23.99
CA GLY A 456 -36.58 2.81 24.11
C GLY A 456 -35.98 2.52 25.49
N ASP A 457 -36.76 2.57 26.57
CA ASP A 457 -36.30 2.21 27.93
C ASP A 457 -35.97 0.70 28.08
N LYS A 458 -36.46 -0.13 27.16
CA LYS A 458 -36.14 -1.57 27.17
C LYS A 458 -34.78 -1.86 26.56
N ILE A 459 -34.25 -0.93 25.76
CA ILE A 459 -33.01 -1.10 25.01
C ILE A 459 -31.84 -1.25 25.97
N VAL A 460 -30.96 -2.21 25.68
CA VAL A 460 -29.68 -2.41 26.36
C VAL A 460 -28.54 -2.20 25.35
N PHE A 461 -27.64 -1.28 25.69
CA PHE A 461 -26.40 -1.05 24.96
C PHE A 461 -25.24 -1.84 25.55
N PHE A 462 -24.47 -2.49 24.68
CA PHE A 462 -23.21 -3.16 24.97
C PHE A 462 -22.05 -2.35 24.38
N ALA A 463 -20.80 -2.74 24.65
CA ALA A 463 -19.60 -2.03 24.18
C ALA A 463 -19.64 -1.73 22.68
N GLU A 464 -20.10 -2.68 21.85
CA GLU A 464 -20.22 -2.56 20.40
C GLU A 464 -21.20 -1.47 19.96
N ASP A 465 -22.16 -1.08 20.80
CA ASP A 465 -23.16 -0.06 20.49
C ASP A 465 -22.72 1.35 20.92
N VAL A 466 -21.77 1.46 21.84
CA VAL A 466 -21.32 2.74 22.44
C VAL A 466 -19.85 3.05 22.17
N ILE A 467 -19.15 2.21 21.41
CA ILE A 467 -17.78 2.47 20.97
C ILE A 467 -17.76 3.38 19.74
N ARG A 468 -16.92 4.41 19.75
CA ARG A 468 -16.65 5.26 18.58
C ARG A 468 -15.46 4.81 17.77
N GLY A 469 -14.44 4.25 18.44
CA GLY A 469 -13.19 3.92 17.79
C GLY A 469 -12.13 3.41 18.74
N LEU A 470 -10.88 3.51 18.29
CA LEU A 470 -9.70 2.98 18.96
C LEU A 470 -8.62 4.06 19.11
N ARG A 471 -8.04 4.17 20.30
CA ARG A 471 -6.75 4.85 20.52
C ARG A 471 -5.65 3.81 20.37
N VAL A 472 -4.83 3.97 19.35
CA VAL A 472 -3.80 2.99 19.00
C VAL A 472 -2.46 3.41 19.60
N ASP A 473 -1.86 2.49 20.33
CA ASP A 473 -0.53 2.63 20.90
C ASP A 473 0.43 1.66 20.19
N VAL A 474 1.68 2.09 20.06
CA VAL A 474 2.75 1.27 19.49
C VAL A 474 3.97 1.24 20.40
N SER A 475 4.64 0.10 20.46
CA SER A 475 5.88 -0.09 21.21
C SER A 475 6.97 -0.63 20.27
N PRO A 476 8.04 0.12 19.97
CA PRO A 476 9.24 -0.45 19.36
C PRO A 476 9.95 -1.35 20.38
N VAL A 477 10.18 -2.61 20.03
CA VAL A 477 10.74 -3.64 20.92
C VAL A 477 12.05 -4.20 20.39
N LYS A 478 12.98 -4.54 21.29
CA LYS A 478 14.31 -5.05 20.89
C LYS A 478 14.24 -6.49 20.35
N ASP A 479 13.36 -7.29 20.93
CA ASP A 479 13.16 -8.70 20.63
C ASP A 479 11.67 -9.05 20.79
N ASP A 480 11.34 -10.31 20.57
CA ASP A 480 9.99 -10.84 20.62
C ASP A 480 9.46 -11.06 22.05
N ILE A 481 10.24 -10.80 23.09
CA ILE A 481 9.84 -11.03 24.49
C ILE A 481 9.66 -9.71 25.24
N ALA A 482 10.50 -8.71 24.98
CA ALA A 482 10.49 -7.44 25.69
C ALA A 482 9.19 -6.64 25.45
N PRO A 483 8.58 -6.04 26.49
CA PRO A 483 7.36 -5.24 26.37
C PRO A 483 7.58 -3.88 25.68
N GLY A 484 8.77 -3.29 25.86
CA GLY A 484 9.12 -1.97 25.32
C GLY A 484 8.33 -0.81 25.95
N LYS A 485 8.54 0.41 25.43
CA LYS A 485 7.83 1.61 25.87
C LYS A 485 6.66 1.89 24.92
N TRP A 486 5.47 2.10 25.47
CA TRP A 486 4.27 2.46 24.71
C TRP A 486 4.25 3.95 24.33
N PHE A 487 3.79 4.21 23.10
CA PHE A 487 3.62 5.54 22.52
C PHE A 487 2.23 5.64 21.88
N SER A 488 1.45 6.68 22.19
CA SER A 488 0.16 6.91 21.54
C SER A 488 0.36 7.50 20.13
N LEU A 489 -0.27 6.87 19.14
CA LEU A 489 -0.33 7.36 17.76
C LEU A 489 -1.43 8.41 17.55
N CYS A 490 -2.30 8.59 18.55
CA CYS A 490 -3.49 9.44 18.49
C CYS A 490 -3.34 10.75 19.29
N ALA A 491 -2.28 10.89 20.09
CA ALA A 491 -1.99 12.12 20.83
C ALA A 491 -1.76 13.32 19.91
N ARG A 492 -2.57 14.37 20.10
CA ARG A 492 -2.61 15.55 19.23
C ARG A 492 -2.83 16.85 20.01
N VAL A 493 -2.60 17.96 19.33
CA VAL A 493 -2.92 19.32 19.79
C VAL A 493 -3.78 19.96 18.71
N GLY A 494 -4.95 20.46 19.10
CA GLY A 494 -5.91 21.09 18.19
C GLY A 494 -5.93 22.62 18.33
N ASP A 495 -5.85 23.31 17.19
CA ASP A 495 -6.10 24.74 17.06
C ASP A 495 -7.56 24.93 16.59
N TYR A 496 -8.45 25.46 17.44
CA TYR A 496 -9.87 25.60 17.18
C TYR A 496 -10.28 27.07 17.01
N ARG A 497 -11.09 27.38 16.00
CA ARG A 497 -11.58 28.74 15.72
C ARG A 497 -13.05 28.75 15.33
N LEU A 498 -13.81 29.68 15.91
CA LEU A 498 -15.18 29.99 15.50
C LEU A 498 -15.15 30.77 14.18
N ILE A 499 -15.82 30.26 13.15
CA ILE A 499 -15.78 30.87 11.81
C ILE A 499 -16.47 32.24 11.79
N LYS A 500 -17.62 32.37 12.48
CA LYS A 500 -18.45 33.58 12.45
C LYS A 500 -17.85 34.76 13.21
N SER A 501 -17.31 34.51 14.41
CA SER A 501 -16.72 35.53 15.29
C SER A 501 -15.21 35.65 15.16
N ASP A 502 -14.60 34.80 14.34
CA ASP A 502 -13.16 34.74 14.14
C ASP A 502 -12.33 34.47 15.41
N THR A 503 -12.98 33.92 16.44
CA THR A 503 -12.43 33.78 17.79
C THR A 503 -11.78 32.42 18.00
N SER A 504 -10.58 32.38 18.58
CA SER A 504 -9.89 31.12 18.92
C SER A 504 -10.45 30.53 20.22
N LEU A 505 -10.64 29.21 20.24
CA LEU A 505 -11.08 28.47 21.43
C LEU A 505 -9.87 27.79 22.08
N ALA A 506 -9.64 28.10 23.36
CA ALA A 506 -8.57 27.50 24.14
C ALA A 506 -9.03 26.14 24.71
N LEU A 507 -8.91 25.09 23.91
CA LEU A 507 -9.17 23.71 24.34
C LEU A 507 -7.85 23.01 24.70
N PRO A 508 -7.84 22.10 25.69
CA PRO A 508 -6.64 21.37 26.07
C PRO A 508 -6.19 20.40 24.97
N ALA A 509 -4.91 20.01 25.01
CA ALA A 509 -4.42 18.90 24.20
C ALA A 509 -5.19 17.61 24.54
N ASP A 510 -5.42 16.77 23.55
CA ASP A 510 -6.23 15.57 23.67
C ASP A 510 -5.61 14.38 22.90
N GLU A 511 -6.30 13.24 22.97
CA GLU A 511 -6.05 12.11 22.09
C GLU A 511 -7.26 11.92 21.17
N GLY A 512 -7.00 11.95 19.86
CA GLY A 512 -7.98 11.55 18.86
C GLY A 512 -8.22 10.03 18.88
N TYR A 513 -8.85 9.51 17.83
CA TYR A 513 -9.07 8.07 17.69
C TYR A 513 -9.21 7.69 16.21
N VAL A 514 -8.99 6.42 15.91
CA VAL A 514 -9.38 5.84 14.62
C VAL A 514 -10.83 5.40 14.75
N SER A 515 -11.70 5.97 13.91
CA SER A 515 -13.13 5.65 13.91
C SER A 515 -13.39 4.19 13.51
N GLY A 516 -14.54 3.66 13.91
CA GLY A 516 -14.95 2.28 13.64
C GLY A 516 -15.13 1.93 12.16
N ALA A 517 -16.32 1.47 11.77
CA ALA A 517 -16.58 1.08 10.38
C ALA A 517 -16.90 2.31 9.51
N SER A 518 -16.03 2.61 8.56
CA SER A 518 -16.31 3.56 7.48
C SER A 518 -16.47 2.81 6.16
N THR A 519 -17.50 3.17 5.40
CA THR A 519 -17.78 2.57 4.09
C THR A 519 -17.83 3.65 3.04
N THR A 520 -17.53 3.27 1.80
CA THR A 520 -17.71 4.14 0.64
C THR A 520 -18.72 3.51 -0.31
N SER A 521 -19.40 4.32 -1.11
CA SER A 521 -20.28 3.85 -2.19
C SER A 521 -19.95 4.58 -3.49
N SER A 522 -20.47 4.12 -4.62
CA SER A 522 -20.39 4.89 -5.88
C SER A 522 -21.58 5.85 -5.97
N ALA A 523 -21.33 7.05 -6.51
CA ALA A 523 -22.37 8.04 -6.80
C ALA A 523 -22.89 7.95 -8.26
N SER A 524 -22.36 7.03 -9.06
CA SER A 524 -22.70 6.91 -10.49
C SER A 524 -24.15 6.46 -10.73
N ALA A 525 -24.80 7.06 -11.72
CA ALA A 525 -26.16 6.71 -12.12
C ALA A 525 -26.20 5.27 -12.69
N GLY A 526 -27.11 4.43 -12.19
CA GLY A 526 -27.26 3.04 -12.64
C GLY A 526 -26.55 1.99 -11.78
N ILE A 527 -25.79 2.42 -10.77
CA ILE A 527 -25.24 1.53 -9.73
C ILE A 527 -26.24 1.41 -8.58
N ASN A 528 -26.29 0.23 -7.95
CA ASN A 528 -27.12 0.03 -6.77
C ASN A 528 -26.63 0.97 -5.64
N PRO A 529 -27.45 1.92 -5.16
CA PRO A 529 -27.04 2.84 -4.10
C PRO A 529 -26.77 2.13 -2.76
N ASP A 530 -27.24 0.89 -2.62
CA ASP A 530 -27.01 0.04 -1.45
C ASP A 530 -25.65 -0.68 -1.50
N ASP A 531 -24.86 -0.58 -2.58
CA ASP A 531 -23.52 -1.16 -2.66
C ASP A 531 -22.50 -0.32 -1.87
N HIS A 532 -22.11 -0.84 -0.72
CA HIS A 532 -21.14 -0.27 0.21
C HIS A 532 -19.85 -1.10 0.24
N TYR A 533 -18.71 -0.43 0.22
CA TYR A 533 -17.38 -1.04 0.20
C TYR A 533 -16.71 -0.81 1.55
N LEU A 534 -16.52 -1.89 2.30
CA LEU A 534 -15.92 -1.92 3.63
C LEU A 534 -14.57 -2.63 3.58
N HIS A 535 -13.50 -1.93 3.93
CA HIS A 535 -12.16 -2.51 4.01
C HIS A 535 -11.95 -3.25 5.35
N GLU A 536 -11.22 -4.38 5.35
CA GLU A 536 -10.96 -5.17 6.57
C GLU A 536 -9.93 -4.53 7.52
N SER A 537 -9.10 -3.61 7.01
CA SER A 537 -8.17 -2.86 7.86
C SER A 537 -8.91 -2.00 8.88
N LEU A 538 -8.52 -2.13 10.15
CA LEU A 538 -8.95 -1.26 11.24
C LEU A 538 -8.14 0.04 11.22
N PHE A 539 -6.82 -0.06 11.06
CA PHE A 539 -5.91 1.09 10.93
C PHE A 539 -4.61 0.68 10.26
N ARG A 540 -3.85 1.68 9.79
CA ARG A 540 -2.52 1.53 9.20
C ARG A 540 -1.60 2.65 9.64
N TRP A 541 -0.54 2.32 10.37
CA TRP A 541 0.49 3.25 10.81
C TRP A 541 1.67 3.29 9.84
N THR A 542 1.92 4.46 9.25
CA THR A 542 2.99 4.67 8.27
C THR A 542 4.19 5.43 8.84
N GLY A 543 4.33 5.48 10.17
CA GLY A 543 5.38 6.28 10.84
C GLY A 543 4.96 7.72 11.16
N TRP A 544 3.66 8.02 11.16
CA TRP A 544 3.10 9.31 11.60
C TRP A 544 1.83 9.14 12.42
N SER A 545 1.28 10.22 12.98
CA SER A 545 0.04 10.16 13.77
C SER A 545 -1.14 9.63 12.95
N LEU A 546 -2.02 8.89 13.63
CA LEU A 546 -3.32 8.44 13.10
C LEU A 546 -4.44 9.47 13.30
N SER A 547 -4.17 10.57 14.01
CA SER A 547 -5.17 11.59 14.36
C SER A 547 -4.73 13.02 14.04
N ALA A 548 -3.58 13.18 13.37
CA ALA A 548 -3.10 14.46 12.85
C ALA A 548 -2.43 14.26 11.48
N PRO A 549 -2.66 15.15 10.51
CA PRO A 549 -2.05 15.06 9.18
C PRO A 549 -0.53 15.18 9.25
N ARG A 550 0.16 14.60 8.25
CA ARG A 550 1.58 14.89 8.02
C ARG A 550 1.74 16.34 7.58
N PRO A 551 2.74 17.09 8.10
CA PRO A 551 3.06 18.41 7.59
C PRO A 551 3.44 18.33 6.11
N GLY A 552 2.88 19.22 5.28
CA GLY A 552 3.19 19.27 3.86
C GLY A 552 2.09 19.91 3.03
N LEU A 553 2.40 20.18 1.77
CA LEU A 553 1.43 20.58 0.76
C LEU A 553 0.79 19.31 0.17
N VAL A 554 -0.46 19.43 -0.25
CA VAL A 554 -1.13 18.38 -1.03
C VAL A 554 -1.16 18.75 -2.51
N LEU A 555 -1.27 17.74 -3.37
CA LEU A 555 -1.58 17.92 -4.78
C LEU A 555 -3.10 18.02 -4.95
N ARG A 556 -3.56 19.09 -5.62
CA ARG A 556 -4.95 19.25 -6.03
C ARG A 556 -5.02 19.36 -7.55
N ALA A 557 -5.89 18.57 -8.16
CA ALA A 557 -6.17 18.67 -9.59
C ALA A 557 -6.86 20.02 -9.91
N ALA A 558 -6.43 20.68 -10.99
CA ALA A 558 -6.99 21.93 -11.48
C ALA A 558 -7.17 21.85 -13.01
N PRO A 559 -8.34 22.25 -13.55
CA PRO A 559 -8.55 22.28 -14.99
C PRO A 559 -7.69 23.38 -15.63
N VAL A 560 -7.12 23.09 -16.80
CA VAL A 560 -6.45 24.09 -17.62
C VAL A 560 -7.51 24.81 -18.46
N GLN A 561 -7.64 26.13 -18.29
CA GLN A 561 -8.63 26.96 -19.00
C GLN A 561 -8.57 26.72 -20.52
N ASP A 562 -9.75 26.64 -21.14
CA ASP A 562 -9.95 26.46 -22.59
C ASP A 562 -9.30 25.18 -23.19
N THR A 563 -8.96 24.18 -22.35
CA THR A 563 -8.48 22.87 -22.79
C THR A 563 -9.22 21.73 -22.07
N GLN A 564 -8.95 20.48 -22.47
CA GLN A 564 -9.46 19.26 -21.81
C GLN A 564 -8.40 18.60 -20.91
N LEU A 565 -7.41 19.37 -20.43
CA LEU A 565 -6.21 18.85 -19.76
C LEU A 565 -6.24 19.05 -18.23
N GLN A 566 -5.65 18.10 -17.51
CA GLN A 566 -5.37 18.20 -16.07
C GLN A 566 -4.10 19.00 -15.83
N SER A 567 -4.12 19.90 -14.85
CA SER A 567 -2.92 20.34 -14.15
C SER A 567 -3.00 19.96 -12.67
N GLU A 568 -1.86 19.99 -11.97
CA GLU A 568 -1.79 19.77 -10.53
C GLU A 568 -1.18 21.00 -9.86
N GLN A 569 -1.73 21.39 -8.71
CA GLN A 569 -1.24 22.52 -7.93
C GLN A 569 -0.96 22.09 -6.50
N HIS A 570 0.16 22.57 -5.96
CA HIS A 570 0.49 22.41 -4.55
C HIS A 570 -0.36 23.37 -3.71
N THR A 571 -1.11 22.85 -2.75
CA THR A 571 -1.97 23.68 -1.90
C THR A 571 -2.02 23.17 -0.47
N VAL A 572 -2.44 24.03 0.45
CA VAL A 572 -2.78 23.63 1.82
C VAL A 572 -4.28 23.34 1.83
N VAL A 573 -4.68 22.14 2.26
CA VAL A 573 -6.11 21.88 2.50
C VAL A 573 -6.50 22.48 3.83
N THR A 574 -7.42 23.44 3.79
CA THR A 574 -8.13 23.92 4.97
C THR A 574 -9.48 23.22 5.05
N ASP A 575 -9.77 22.60 6.19
CA ASP A 575 -11.07 21.99 6.46
C ASP A 575 -12.07 23.06 6.91
N GLN A 576 -12.45 23.94 5.97
CA GLN A 576 -13.39 25.03 6.19
C GLN A 576 -14.40 25.07 5.03
N ALA A 577 -15.68 24.98 5.37
CA ALA A 577 -16.79 25.20 4.45
C ALA A 577 -17.45 26.56 4.75
N ALA A 578 -17.81 27.31 3.70
CA ALA A 578 -18.48 28.62 3.83
C ALA A 578 -19.84 28.50 4.56
N ASP A 579 -20.59 27.43 4.25
CA ASP A 579 -21.88 27.08 4.88
C ASP A 579 -21.75 25.78 5.72
N GLY A 580 -20.70 25.71 6.54
CA GLY A 580 -20.34 24.53 7.34
C GLY A 580 -20.95 24.48 8.75
N ASN A 581 -20.28 23.75 9.64
CA ASN A 581 -20.70 23.58 11.04
C ASN A 581 -20.36 24.79 11.95
N GLY A 582 -19.56 25.76 11.49
CA GLY A 582 -19.21 26.96 12.25
C GLY A 582 -17.88 26.89 13.02
N ILE A 583 -17.16 25.76 12.96
CA ILE A 583 -15.86 25.55 13.59
C ILE A 583 -14.81 25.21 12.53
N ALA A 584 -13.64 25.85 12.61
CA ALA A 584 -12.44 25.42 11.91
C ALA A 584 -11.47 24.79 12.93
N ALA A 585 -11.03 23.56 12.68
CA ALA A 585 -10.09 22.84 13.54
C ALA A 585 -8.85 22.40 12.75
N GLN A 586 -7.66 22.56 13.33
CA GLN A 586 -6.41 22.06 12.76
C GLN A 586 -5.65 21.26 13.80
N PHE A 587 -5.17 20.07 13.44
CA PHE A 587 -4.49 19.18 14.38
C PHE A 587 -3.01 19.01 14.04
N LYS A 588 -2.20 18.94 15.10
CA LYS A 588 -0.77 18.59 15.04
C LYS A 588 -0.51 17.42 15.99
N ALA A 589 0.41 16.53 15.62
CA ALA A 589 0.83 15.47 16.53
C ALA A 589 1.47 16.08 17.80
N ALA A 590 1.18 15.51 18.97
CA ALA A 590 1.78 15.97 20.21
C ALA A 590 3.32 15.75 20.18
N LYS A 591 4.07 16.73 20.68
CA LYS A 591 5.55 16.66 20.63
C LYS A 591 6.05 15.46 21.45
N GLY A 592 6.83 14.59 20.81
CA GLY A 592 7.44 13.41 21.45
C GLY A 592 6.50 12.22 21.62
N SER A 593 5.26 12.28 21.10
CA SER A 593 4.32 11.15 21.18
C SER A 593 4.60 10.04 20.17
N LEU A 594 5.25 10.34 19.05
CA LEU A 594 5.45 9.37 17.95
C LEU A 594 6.84 8.72 18.01
N PRO A 595 6.94 7.38 17.91
CA PRO A 595 8.21 6.71 17.70
C PRO A 595 8.59 6.69 16.21
N LYS A 596 9.85 6.36 15.94
CA LYS A 596 10.39 6.20 14.58
C LYS A 596 9.95 4.85 14.00
N LEU A 597 9.43 4.85 12.77
CA LEU A 597 9.22 3.63 11.98
C LEU A 597 10.50 3.31 11.19
N ARG A 598 11.10 2.14 11.40
CA ARG A 598 12.41 1.75 10.85
C ARG A 598 12.37 0.34 10.27
N PHE A 599 13.03 0.13 9.14
CA PHE A 599 13.21 -1.22 8.62
C PHE A 599 14.15 -2.01 9.54
N GLY A 600 13.85 -3.30 9.73
CA GLY A 600 14.61 -4.17 10.64
C GLY A 600 14.21 -4.08 12.12
N GLN A 601 13.32 -3.14 12.47
CA GLN A 601 12.86 -2.94 13.84
C GLN A 601 11.57 -3.73 14.10
N LEU A 602 11.45 -4.32 15.29
CA LEU A 602 10.24 -5.00 15.76
C LEU A 602 9.30 -4.01 16.48
N TYR A 603 8.01 -4.21 16.33
CA TYR A 603 6.95 -3.39 16.94
C TYR A 603 5.83 -4.26 17.52
N ARG A 604 5.16 -3.75 18.55
CA ARG A 604 3.90 -4.27 19.11
C ARG A 604 2.82 -3.20 19.07
N PHE A 605 1.57 -3.64 18.96
CA PHE A 605 0.40 -2.78 19.03
C PHE A 605 -0.47 -3.11 20.24
N ARG A 606 -1.10 -2.06 20.77
CA ARG A 606 -2.18 -2.13 21.74
C ARG A 606 -3.25 -1.13 21.28
N ALA A 607 -4.53 -1.45 21.46
CA ALA A 607 -5.60 -0.52 21.12
C ALA A 607 -6.60 -0.42 22.27
N ARG A 608 -6.78 0.81 22.77
CA ARG A 608 -7.71 1.17 23.85
C ARG A 608 -9.05 1.60 23.25
N LEU A 609 -10.16 1.11 23.81
CA LEU A 609 -11.49 1.44 23.30
C LEU A 609 -11.85 2.88 23.63
N VAL A 610 -12.53 3.55 22.71
CA VAL A 610 -13.04 4.90 22.90
C VAL A 610 -14.55 4.88 22.94
N ASP A 611 -15.14 5.30 24.05
CA ASP A 611 -16.59 5.34 24.21
C ASP A 611 -17.25 6.49 23.43
N SER A 612 -18.58 6.60 23.53
CA SER A 612 -19.38 7.62 22.85
C SER A 612 -19.15 9.04 23.38
N ALA A 613 -18.51 9.20 24.54
CA ALA A 613 -18.10 10.47 25.11
C ALA A 613 -16.62 10.81 24.81
N GLY A 614 -15.90 9.95 24.09
CA GLY A 614 -14.48 10.13 23.81
C GLY A 614 -13.56 9.76 24.97
N ASN A 615 -14.05 9.05 25.99
CA ASN A 615 -13.22 8.53 27.07
C ASN A 615 -12.55 7.22 26.65
N SER A 616 -11.39 6.97 27.24
CA SER A 616 -10.62 5.75 27.06
C SER A 616 -9.73 5.56 28.28
N LEU A 617 -9.15 4.38 28.43
CA LEU A 617 -8.06 4.18 29.40
C LEU A 617 -6.91 5.15 29.08
N GLU A 618 -6.17 5.58 30.08
CA GLU A 618 -4.96 6.39 29.87
C GLU A 618 -3.81 5.56 29.27
N LEU A 619 -2.85 6.21 28.63
CA LEU A 619 -1.72 5.53 27.96
C LEU A 619 -0.90 4.71 28.97
N ASP A 620 -0.69 5.25 30.17
CA ASP A 620 0.11 4.72 31.27
C ASP A 620 -0.75 4.28 32.46
N ASP A 621 -2.02 3.92 32.21
CA ASP A 621 -2.91 3.38 33.23
C ASP A 621 -2.25 2.18 33.96
N PRO A 622 -2.04 2.27 35.28
CA PRO A 622 -1.25 1.30 36.04
C PRO A 622 -1.91 -0.07 36.14
N THR A 623 -3.21 -0.16 35.86
CA THR A 623 -3.93 -1.43 35.87
C THR A 623 -3.64 -2.25 34.61
N ILE A 624 -3.09 -1.64 33.54
CA ILE A 624 -2.78 -2.32 32.27
C ILE A 624 -1.52 -3.14 32.43
N GLY A 625 -1.66 -4.46 32.33
CA GLY A 625 -0.52 -5.37 32.30
C GLY A 625 0.38 -5.09 31.10
N GLU A 626 1.70 -5.31 31.23
CA GLU A 626 2.70 -4.89 30.23
C GLU A 626 2.39 -5.31 28.79
N LEU A 627 1.85 -6.53 28.63
CA LEU A 627 1.44 -7.12 27.36
C LEU A 627 -0.05 -7.52 27.33
N GLU A 628 -0.86 -6.94 28.22
CA GLU A 628 -2.30 -7.24 28.28
C GLU A 628 -2.98 -6.91 26.95
N GLN A 629 -3.51 -7.94 26.27
CA GLN A 629 -4.14 -7.86 24.95
C GLN A 629 -3.26 -7.20 23.86
N ALA A 630 -1.93 -7.16 24.05
CA ALA A 630 -1.01 -6.62 23.05
C ALA A 630 -0.73 -7.64 21.94
N SER A 631 -0.46 -7.16 20.73
CA SER A 631 -0.06 -8.01 19.60
C SER A 631 1.26 -8.72 19.85
N ASP A 632 1.53 -9.80 19.10
CA ASP A 632 2.88 -10.35 18.98
C ASP A 632 3.82 -9.28 18.37
N ALA A 633 5.12 -9.44 18.61
CA ALA A 633 6.13 -8.56 18.03
C ALA A 633 6.28 -8.85 16.53
N VAL A 634 6.10 -7.84 15.68
CA VAL A 634 6.20 -7.95 14.23
C VAL A 634 7.29 -7.02 13.72
N GLY A 635 8.15 -7.54 12.85
CA GLY A 635 9.19 -6.75 12.19
C GLY A 635 8.62 -5.92 11.04
N TYR A 636 9.10 -4.69 10.89
CA TYR A 636 8.83 -3.89 9.69
C TYR A 636 9.98 -4.03 8.69
N TRP A 637 9.69 -4.50 7.48
CA TRP A 637 10.68 -4.84 6.46
C TRP A 637 10.45 -4.10 5.14
N ARG A 638 11.53 -3.93 4.38
CA ARG A 638 11.52 -3.38 3.02
C ARG A 638 11.09 -4.47 2.03
N PHE A 639 10.12 -4.17 1.17
CA PHE A 639 9.65 -5.10 0.12
C PHE A 639 9.92 -4.59 -1.29
N GLU A 640 10.26 -3.32 -1.41
CA GLU A 640 10.73 -2.69 -2.62
C GLU A 640 12.12 -3.26 -2.97
N PRO A 641 12.32 -3.76 -4.20
CA PRO A 641 13.65 -4.18 -4.65
C PRO A 641 14.64 -3.00 -4.66
N ILE A 642 15.93 -3.31 -4.78
CA ILE A 642 16.97 -2.34 -5.11
C ILE A 642 17.00 -2.19 -6.63
N ASP A 643 16.63 -1.02 -7.13
CA ASP A 643 16.59 -0.77 -8.57
C ASP A 643 17.96 -1.00 -9.23
N PRO A 644 18.00 -1.43 -10.50
CA PRO A 644 19.24 -1.50 -11.25
C PRO A 644 19.87 -0.09 -11.33
N PRO A 645 21.21 0.01 -11.42
CA PRO A 645 21.89 1.30 -11.53
C PRO A 645 21.43 2.04 -12.79
N ALA A 646 21.43 3.37 -12.75
CA ALA A 646 21.13 4.19 -13.91
C ALA A 646 22.32 4.16 -14.88
N LEU A 647 22.09 3.69 -16.11
CA LEU A 647 23.07 3.71 -17.18
C LEU A 647 22.92 4.99 -18.00
N VAL A 648 24.00 5.76 -18.14
CA VAL A 648 24.00 7.10 -18.76
C VAL A 648 25.05 7.18 -19.85
N GLN A 649 24.71 7.76 -21.00
CA GLN A 649 25.67 7.98 -22.08
C GLN A 649 26.65 9.11 -21.76
N ARG A 650 27.90 8.93 -22.18
CA ARG A 650 28.93 9.97 -22.13
C ARG A 650 29.05 10.75 -23.45
N HIS A 651 28.72 10.10 -24.56
CA HIS A 651 28.86 10.62 -25.91
C HIS A 651 27.55 10.44 -26.67
N ARG A 652 27.41 11.11 -27.82
CA ARG A 652 26.27 10.84 -28.71
C ARG A 652 26.33 9.39 -29.19
N LEU A 653 25.16 8.82 -29.49
CA LEU A 653 25.08 7.46 -30.02
C LEU A 653 25.72 7.38 -31.41
N SER A 654 26.17 6.19 -31.82
CA SER A 654 26.45 5.85 -33.22
C SER A 654 25.38 4.89 -33.77
N GLU A 655 25.42 4.50 -35.05
CA GLU A 655 24.36 3.65 -35.62
C GLU A 655 24.25 2.32 -34.87
N GLY A 656 23.01 1.89 -34.63
CA GLY A 656 22.78 0.64 -33.92
C GLY A 656 23.28 0.62 -32.47
N GLU A 657 23.68 1.76 -31.91
CA GLU A 657 23.84 1.95 -30.47
C GLU A 657 22.52 2.37 -29.81
N SER A 658 22.43 2.06 -28.52
CA SER A 658 21.44 2.63 -27.62
C SER A 658 22.07 2.79 -26.23
N VAL A 659 21.31 3.25 -25.25
CA VAL A 659 21.76 3.31 -23.85
C VAL A 659 22.35 1.96 -23.43
N GLU A 660 21.66 0.85 -23.76
CA GLU A 660 21.96 -0.52 -23.37
C GLU A 660 22.62 -1.36 -24.48
N ARG A 661 23.10 -0.70 -25.54
CA ARG A 661 23.82 -1.35 -26.63
C ARG A 661 25.04 -0.51 -26.99
N MET A 662 26.20 -0.97 -26.54
CA MET A 662 27.51 -0.35 -26.78
C MET A 662 28.16 -0.99 -28.01
N VAL A 663 28.60 -0.17 -28.95
CA VAL A 663 29.21 -0.63 -30.21
C VAL A 663 30.60 -0.04 -30.34
N VAL A 664 31.58 -0.89 -30.65
CA VAL A 664 32.88 -0.48 -31.19
C VAL A 664 33.02 -1.00 -32.61
N ARG A 665 33.72 -0.26 -33.46
CA ARG A 665 33.77 -0.52 -34.91
C ARG A 665 35.20 -0.65 -35.38
N SER A 666 35.47 -1.66 -36.20
CA SER A 666 36.77 -1.87 -36.83
C SER A 666 36.61 -2.55 -38.20
N ASN A 667 37.72 -2.94 -38.82
CA ASN A 667 37.71 -3.89 -39.93
C ASN A 667 38.50 -5.15 -39.56
N PHE A 668 38.46 -6.20 -40.38
CA PHE A 668 39.22 -7.43 -40.10
C PHE A 668 40.73 -7.15 -39.95
N ASP A 669 41.29 -6.27 -40.78
CA ASP A 669 42.72 -5.93 -40.87
C ASP A 669 43.14 -4.66 -40.12
N THR A 670 42.17 -3.86 -39.66
CA THR A 670 42.41 -2.55 -39.06
C THR A 670 41.79 -2.49 -37.66
N ASP A 671 42.50 -1.95 -36.67
CA ASP A 671 41.94 -1.77 -35.33
C ASP A 671 40.91 -0.62 -35.27
N ALA A 672 40.16 -0.55 -34.17
CA ALA A 672 39.06 0.39 -34.01
C ALA A 672 39.47 1.87 -34.07
N ASP A 673 40.69 2.23 -33.67
CA ASP A 673 41.16 3.62 -33.70
C ASP A 673 41.59 4.01 -35.13
N ALA A 674 42.40 3.17 -35.76
CA ALA A 674 42.84 3.36 -37.14
C ALA A 674 41.66 3.31 -38.13
N TYR A 675 40.64 2.49 -37.85
CA TYR A 675 39.46 2.36 -38.69
C TYR A 675 38.71 3.68 -38.89
N LEU A 676 38.60 4.49 -37.84
CA LEU A 676 37.92 5.79 -37.90
C LEU A 676 38.64 6.79 -38.81
N GLY A 677 39.93 6.59 -39.07
CA GLY A 677 40.73 7.41 -39.98
C GLY A 677 40.76 6.91 -41.43
N THR A 678 40.10 5.80 -41.75
CA THR A 678 40.07 5.27 -43.12
C THR A 678 39.27 6.18 -44.06
N ALA A 679 39.65 6.20 -45.34
CA ALA A 679 38.98 7.04 -46.34
C ALA A 679 37.50 6.66 -46.51
N ASP A 680 37.20 5.36 -46.55
CA ASP A 680 35.84 4.83 -46.69
C ASP A 680 34.96 5.24 -45.50
N PHE A 681 35.48 5.12 -44.27
CA PHE A 681 34.75 5.53 -43.08
C PHE A 681 34.56 7.04 -43.04
N SER A 682 35.60 7.81 -43.35
CA SER A 682 35.55 9.28 -43.40
C SER A 682 34.51 9.77 -44.42
N ALA A 683 34.41 9.10 -45.57
CA ALA A 683 33.36 9.39 -46.56
C ALA A 683 31.97 9.05 -46.04
N ALA A 684 31.80 7.91 -45.36
CA ALA A 684 30.51 7.47 -44.83
C ALA A 684 29.96 8.40 -43.73
N ILE A 685 30.81 8.93 -42.84
CA ILE A 685 30.37 9.84 -41.77
C ILE A 685 30.10 11.27 -42.25
N ALA A 686 30.51 11.62 -43.47
CA ALA A 686 30.20 12.91 -44.08
C ALA A 686 28.77 12.96 -44.67
N GLU A 687 28.12 11.80 -44.85
CA GLU A 687 26.75 11.72 -45.34
C GLU A 687 25.75 12.38 -44.38
N PRO A 688 24.68 13.04 -44.88
CA PRO A 688 23.67 13.68 -44.03
C PRO A 688 23.04 12.76 -42.99
N ALA A 689 22.91 11.47 -43.30
CA ALA A 689 22.36 10.47 -42.38
C ALA A 689 23.22 10.22 -41.13
N SER A 690 24.50 10.62 -41.16
CA SER A 690 25.48 10.36 -40.10
C SER A 690 25.75 11.58 -39.21
N GLN A 691 25.18 12.75 -39.53
CA GLN A 691 25.47 14.03 -38.85
C GLN A 691 25.08 14.05 -37.37
N ASP A 692 24.11 13.22 -36.97
CA ASP A 692 23.63 13.12 -35.59
C ASP A 692 24.50 12.20 -34.70
N PHE A 693 25.46 11.48 -35.29
CA PHE A 693 26.24 10.45 -34.59
C PHE A 693 27.63 10.93 -34.17
N GLU A 694 28.17 10.29 -33.12
CA GLU A 694 29.57 10.46 -32.69
C GLU A 694 30.25 9.10 -32.64
N TYR A 695 31.33 8.94 -33.41
CA TYR A 695 32.08 7.68 -33.53
C TYR A 695 33.38 7.75 -32.76
N ARG A 696 33.68 6.70 -31.99
CA ARG A 696 34.86 6.62 -31.14
C ARG A 696 35.43 5.21 -31.12
N ALA A 697 36.75 5.11 -30.91
CA ALA A 697 37.46 3.84 -30.82
C ALA A 697 37.05 3.04 -29.56
N LEU A 698 36.66 3.77 -28.51
CA LEU A 698 36.17 3.25 -27.25
C LEU A 698 34.72 3.68 -27.06
N ASN A 699 33.88 2.80 -26.55
CA ASN A 699 32.52 3.12 -26.16
C ASN A 699 32.41 3.20 -24.65
N GLU A 700 31.83 4.28 -24.12
CA GLU A 700 31.77 4.55 -22.68
C GLU A 700 30.34 4.80 -22.20
N ARG A 701 30.03 4.30 -21.00
CA ARG A 701 28.78 4.56 -20.27
C ARG A 701 29.08 4.77 -18.79
N HIS A 702 28.39 5.72 -18.16
CA HIS A 702 28.39 5.86 -16.70
C HIS A 702 27.34 4.91 -16.11
N LEU A 703 27.71 4.16 -15.08
CA LEU A 703 26.75 3.47 -14.22
C LEU A 703 26.68 4.24 -12.91
N VAL A 704 25.50 4.76 -12.58
CA VAL A 704 25.24 5.63 -11.43
C VAL A 704 24.34 4.88 -10.44
N PRO A 705 24.57 4.99 -9.11
CA PRO A 705 23.73 4.33 -8.11
C PRO A 705 22.24 4.65 -8.30
N PRO A 706 21.33 3.70 -8.05
CA PRO A 706 19.89 3.94 -8.20
C PRO A 706 19.39 5.02 -7.22
N LYS A 707 18.35 5.74 -7.63
CA LYS A 707 17.68 6.76 -6.82
C LYS A 707 16.80 6.11 -5.75
N SER A 708 16.68 6.75 -4.59
CA SER A 708 15.74 6.38 -3.53
C SER A 708 14.91 7.59 -3.09
N SER A 709 13.77 7.32 -2.44
CA SER A 709 12.95 8.36 -1.83
C SER A 709 13.53 8.80 -0.49
N GLN A 710 13.21 10.02 -0.09
CA GLN A 710 13.54 10.57 1.21
C GLN A 710 12.93 9.72 2.33
N GLN A 711 11.68 9.28 2.15
CA GLN A 711 10.98 8.42 3.09
C GLN A 711 11.69 7.07 3.28
N GLN A 712 12.16 6.43 2.20
CA GLN A 712 12.88 5.16 2.30
C GLN A 712 14.22 5.34 3.01
N CYS A 713 14.93 6.44 2.75
CA CYS A 713 16.16 6.80 3.46
C CYS A 713 15.92 7.05 4.95
N GLU A 714 14.81 7.71 5.33
CA GLU A 714 14.40 7.86 6.74
C GLU A 714 14.11 6.53 7.42
N GLN A 715 13.44 5.60 6.73
CA GLN A 715 13.10 4.28 7.27
C GLN A 715 14.34 3.40 7.45
N HIS A 716 15.40 3.60 6.67
CA HIS A 716 16.73 3.02 6.93
C HIS A 716 17.52 3.76 8.03
N GLY A 717 16.97 4.82 8.61
CA GLY A 717 17.62 5.59 9.68
C GLY A 717 18.76 6.51 9.22
N LEU A 718 18.92 6.72 7.92
CA LEU A 718 20.05 7.48 7.36
C LEU A 718 20.05 8.95 7.80
N PHE A 719 18.88 9.49 8.12
CA PHE A 719 18.75 10.85 8.63
C PHE A 719 18.90 10.98 10.15
N ASP A 720 18.93 9.87 10.90
CA ASP A 720 18.93 9.89 12.37
C ASP A 720 20.09 10.69 12.99
N PRO A 721 21.32 10.64 12.46
CA PRO A 721 22.44 11.45 12.97
C PRO A 721 22.22 12.97 12.85
N PHE A 722 21.38 13.44 11.92
CA PHE A 722 21.20 14.88 11.68
C PHE A 722 20.23 15.55 12.64
N PHE A 723 19.45 14.79 13.41
CA PHE A 723 18.47 15.33 14.36
C PHE A 723 19.05 15.63 15.76
N ALA A 724 20.37 15.63 15.92
CA ALA A 724 21.04 15.87 17.19
C ALA A 724 21.02 17.34 17.63
N ASP A 725 21.25 18.29 16.70
CA ASP A 725 21.25 19.73 16.97
C ASP A 725 20.81 20.56 15.75
N PRO A 726 20.51 21.87 15.90
CA PRO A 726 20.00 22.70 14.81
C PRO A 726 20.92 22.84 13.59
N LEU A 727 22.25 22.80 13.76
CA LEU A 727 23.18 22.92 12.63
C LEU A 727 23.20 21.62 11.82
N THR A 728 23.19 20.47 12.49
CA THR A 728 23.11 19.18 11.81
C THR A 728 21.77 19.00 11.10
N ILE A 729 20.68 19.52 11.66
CA ILE A 729 19.34 19.47 11.04
C ILE A 729 19.34 20.18 9.69
N LYS A 730 19.98 21.36 9.59
CA LYS A 730 20.08 22.08 8.31
C LYS A 730 20.75 21.23 7.23
N ASN A 731 21.86 20.57 7.56
CA ASN A 731 22.54 19.66 6.64
C ASN A 731 21.64 18.49 6.24
N GLY A 732 20.89 17.92 7.19
CA GLY A 732 19.90 16.89 6.92
C GLY A 732 18.82 17.33 5.91
N TYR A 733 18.31 18.56 6.04
CA TYR A 733 17.36 19.14 5.07
C TYR A 733 18.00 19.36 3.69
N GLU A 734 19.22 19.86 3.62
CA GLU A 734 19.95 20.04 2.36
C GLU A 734 20.17 18.70 1.64
N ILE A 735 20.49 17.64 2.39
CA ILE A 735 20.59 16.28 1.86
C ILE A 735 19.22 15.78 1.39
N ALA A 736 18.18 15.94 2.20
CA ALA A 736 16.81 15.51 1.86
C ALA A 736 16.28 16.18 0.59
N ALA A 737 16.62 17.46 0.36
CA ALA A 737 16.24 18.20 -0.85
C ALA A 737 16.76 17.58 -2.15
N ARG A 738 17.84 16.75 -2.09
CA ARG A 738 18.33 15.99 -3.25
C ARG A 738 17.33 14.95 -3.73
N GLU A 739 16.28 14.61 -2.98
CA GLU A 739 15.21 13.74 -3.50
C GLU A 739 14.61 14.28 -4.80
N ALA A 740 14.50 15.59 -4.97
CA ALA A 740 14.00 16.21 -6.20
C ALA A 740 14.98 16.11 -7.38
N GLY A 741 16.25 15.79 -7.12
CA GLY A 741 17.31 15.77 -8.12
C GLY A 741 17.12 14.71 -9.20
N THR A 742 17.69 14.96 -10.38
CA THR A 742 17.65 14.10 -11.56
C THR A 742 18.98 14.21 -12.33
N LEU A 743 19.23 13.29 -13.25
CA LEU A 743 20.38 13.39 -14.16
C LEU A 743 20.26 14.56 -15.16
N TYR A 744 19.19 15.33 -15.13
CA TYR A 744 19.07 16.55 -15.92
C TYR A 744 19.69 17.76 -15.22
N ASP A 745 20.00 17.67 -13.93
CA ASP A 745 20.48 18.79 -13.15
C ASP A 745 21.97 19.03 -13.37
N ALA A 746 22.31 20.22 -13.87
CA ALA A 746 23.68 20.67 -14.04
C ALA A 746 24.27 21.14 -12.69
N GLY A 747 24.68 20.19 -11.85
CA GLY A 747 25.43 20.45 -10.62
C GLY A 747 26.87 20.94 -10.87
N ALA A 748 27.60 21.22 -9.79
CA ALA A 748 28.99 21.66 -9.91
C ALA A 748 29.86 20.61 -10.63
N GLY A 749 30.44 20.99 -11.77
CA GLY A 749 31.29 20.12 -12.59
C GLY A 749 30.55 19.16 -13.53
N ALA A 750 29.21 19.13 -13.51
CA ALA A 750 28.41 18.35 -14.44
C ALA A 750 28.45 18.98 -15.84
N GLN A 751 28.61 18.15 -16.87
CA GLN A 751 28.64 18.55 -18.27
C GLN A 751 27.46 17.90 -19.02
N VAL A 752 26.26 18.31 -18.62
CA VAL A 752 24.98 17.80 -19.14
C VAL A 752 24.69 18.42 -20.50
N GLU A 753 24.47 17.58 -21.52
CA GLU A 753 24.12 18.02 -22.88
C GLU A 753 22.83 17.32 -23.33
N LEU A 754 21.83 18.11 -23.75
CA LEU A 754 20.63 17.60 -24.41
C LEU A 754 20.92 17.36 -25.89
N ILE A 755 20.71 16.13 -26.36
CA ILE A 755 20.87 15.76 -27.75
C ILE A 755 19.50 15.73 -28.42
N THR A 756 19.34 16.60 -29.42
CA THR A 756 18.18 16.63 -30.33
C THR A 756 18.65 16.24 -31.72
N PRO A 757 18.38 15.00 -32.17
CA PRO A 757 18.62 14.59 -33.55
C PRO A 757 18.00 15.58 -34.55
N THR A 758 18.67 15.81 -35.68
CA THR A 758 18.26 16.75 -36.72
C THR A 758 16.85 16.47 -37.22
N SER A 759 16.47 15.18 -37.33
CA SER A 759 15.13 14.74 -37.72
C SER A 759 14.00 15.14 -36.76
N LEU A 760 14.34 15.54 -35.53
CA LEU A 760 13.38 15.94 -34.50
C LEU A 760 13.29 17.46 -34.31
N THR A 761 14.09 18.26 -35.01
CA THR A 761 14.21 19.72 -34.79
C THR A 761 12.86 20.43 -34.82
N ASP A 762 11.97 20.04 -35.74
CA ASP A 762 10.66 20.68 -35.91
C ASP A 762 9.58 20.21 -34.92
N ILE A 763 9.82 19.09 -34.21
CA ILE A 763 8.84 18.49 -33.29
C ILE A 763 9.31 18.45 -31.82
N ALA A 764 10.59 18.67 -31.57
CA ALA A 764 11.17 18.75 -30.24
C ALA A 764 10.73 20.04 -29.56
N LYS A 765 9.95 19.91 -28.48
CA LYS A 765 9.50 21.07 -27.67
C LYS A 765 10.49 21.44 -26.57
N THR A 766 11.27 20.46 -26.09
CA THR A 766 12.27 20.69 -25.05
C THR A 766 13.57 21.20 -25.68
N GLY A 767 13.94 22.45 -25.39
CA GLY A 767 15.18 23.07 -25.86
C GLY A 767 16.34 23.05 -24.87
N ALA A 768 16.07 22.77 -23.60
CA ALA A 768 17.07 22.75 -22.53
C ALA A 768 16.70 21.73 -21.44
N VAL A 769 17.68 21.35 -20.63
CA VAL A 769 17.51 20.49 -19.46
C VAL A 769 17.94 21.22 -18.18
N PRO A 770 17.23 21.03 -17.04
CA PRO A 770 16.00 20.25 -16.88
C PRO A 770 14.81 20.78 -17.71
N PRO A 771 13.88 19.92 -18.16
CA PRO A 771 12.67 20.38 -18.87
C PRO A 771 11.88 21.38 -18.01
N ALA A 772 11.30 22.39 -18.65
CA ALA A 772 10.50 23.38 -17.94
C ALA A 772 9.32 22.72 -17.21
N LEU A 773 9.13 23.08 -15.94
CA LEU A 773 7.98 22.64 -15.16
C LEU A 773 6.68 23.29 -15.69
N PRO A 774 5.51 22.71 -15.38
CA PRO A 774 4.21 23.33 -15.65
C PRO A 774 4.13 24.79 -15.19
N GLY A 775 3.62 25.67 -16.05
CA GLY A 775 3.41 27.09 -15.78
C GLY A 775 2.21 27.65 -16.54
N PRO A 776 1.85 28.94 -16.33
CA PRO A 776 0.67 29.55 -16.95
C PRO A 776 0.64 29.45 -18.48
N ASP A 777 1.80 29.61 -19.13
CA ASP A 777 1.95 29.57 -20.59
C ASP A 777 2.26 28.16 -21.13
N ASN A 778 2.60 27.21 -20.24
CA ASN A 778 2.86 25.81 -20.56
C ASN A 778 2.32 24.88 -19.45
N PRO A 779 1.00 24.62 -19.43
CA PRO A 779 0.34 23.97 -18.31
C PRO A 779 0.73 22.50 -18.10
N GLU A 780 1.29 21.85 -19.11
CA GLU A 780 1.73 20.45 -19.04
C GLU A 780 3.23 20.29 -18.73
N GLY A 781 3.98 21.39 -18.75
CA GLY A 781 5.44 21.39 -18.73
C GLY A 781 6.06 20.82 -20.01
N ASP A 782 7.37 20.97 -20.15
CA ASP A 782 8.12 20.39 -21.25
C ASP A 782 8.36 18.90 -21.05
N ARG A 783 8.40 18.15 -22.15
CA ARG A 783 8.74 16.73 -22.17
C ARG A 783 9.70 16.46 -23.31
N LEU A 784 10.68 15.59 -23.05
CA LEU A 784 11.57 15.12 -24.11
C LEU A 784 10.75 14.39 -25.17
N SER A 785 10.89 14.81 -26.42
CA SER A 785 10.29 14.11 -27.56
C SER A 785 10.95 12.74 -27.73
N ALA A 786 10.20 11.77 -28.24
CA ALA A 786 10.74 10.44 -28.51
C ALA A 786 11.96 10.52 -29.43
N GLY A 787 13.12 10.10 -28.91
CA GLY A 787 14.42 10.18 -29.59
C GLY A 787 15.35 11.31 -29.11
N GLN A 788 14.87 12.29 -28.33
CA GLN A 788 15.76 13.15 -27.54
C GLN A 788 16.34 12.36 -26.36
N TYR A 789 17.59 12.66 -26.02
CA TYR A 789 18.28 12.03 -24.88
C TYR A 789 19.33 12.95 -24.28
N VAL A 790 19.77 12.65 -23.06
CA VAL A 790 20.74 13.44 -22.31
C VAL A 790 22.05 12.66 -22.16
N ILE A 791 23.18 13.36 -22.28
CA ILE A 791 24.51 12.80 -22.07
C ILE A 791 25.27 13.59 -21.00
N HIS A 792 26.25 12.94 -20.38
CA HIS A 792 27.15 13.51 -19.37
C HIS A 792 28.60 13.38 -19.82
N ARG A 793 29.20 14.48 -20.30
CA ARG A 793 30.54 14.49 -20.93
C ARG A 793 31.69 14.29 -19.93
N GLU A 794 31.46 14.65 -18.67
CA GLU A 794 32.44 14.63 -17.61
C GLU A 794 33.03 13.22 -17.38
N ALA A 795 34.22 13.17 -16.78
CA ALA A 795 34.90 11.92 -16.48
C ALA A 795 34.18 11.10 -15.38
N ALA A 796 33.47 11.75 -14.46
CA ALA A 796 32.74 11.07 -13.40
C ALA A 796 31.46 11.85 -13.07
N VAL A 797 30.33 11.13 -13.05
CA VAL A 797 29.03 11.70 -12.68
C VAL A 797 28.85 11.60 -11.17
N GLU A 798 28.68 12.73 -10.48
CA GLU A 798 28.21 12.76 -9.10
C GLU A 798 26.70 12.52 -9.06
N THR A 799 26.21 11.77 -8.07
CA THR A 799 24.78 11.46 -7.97
C THR A 799 23.99 12.72 -7.58
N PRO A 800 23.14 13.30 -8.45
CA PRO A 800 22.43 14.55 -8.15
C PRO A 800 21.27 14.35 -7.18
N TYR A 801 20.84 13.10 -7.00
CA TYR A 801 19.73 12.71 -6.12
C TYR A 801 20.18 11.95 -4.87
N LEU A 802 19.22 11.55 -4.03
CA LEU A 802 19.45 10.61 -2.93
C LEU A 802 19.70 9.20 -3.49
N PRO A 803 20.92 8.63 -3.35
CA PRO A 803 21.16 7.25 -3.73
C PRO A 803 20.50 6.28 -2.75
N ASP A 804 20.07 5.12 -3.24
CA ASP A 804 19.61 4.03 -2.38
C ASP A 804 20.76 3.45 -1.56
N ALA A 805 20.70 3.61 -0.23
CA ALA A 805 21.75 3.10 0.65
C ALA A 805 21.87 1.57 0.65
N ALA A 806 20.81 0.85 0.27
CA ALA A 806 20.92 -0.60 0.12
C ALA A 806 21.72 -1.02 -1.11
N ALA A 807 21.98 -0.12 -2.08
CA ALA A 807 22.81 -0.39 -3.24
C ALA A 807 24.30 -0.17 -2.93
N ALA A 808 24.99 -1.22 -2.48
CA ALA A 808 26.42 -1.14 -2.17
C ALA A 808 27.32 -1.05 -3.41
N GLY A 809 26.79 -1.40 -4.59
CA GLY A 809 27.50 -1.31 -5.85
C GLY A 809 26.75 -1.99 -6.98
N ILE A 810 27.49 -2.34 -8.02
CA ILE A 810 26.95 -2.84 -9.28
C ILE A 810 27.51 -4.24 -9.55
N ALA A 811 26.61 -5.16 -9.92
CA ALA A 811 26.93 -6.52 -10.31
C ALA A 811 26.73 -6.69 -11.82
N LEU A 812 27.68 -7.36 -12.47
CA LEU A 812 27.63 -7.75 -13.87
C LEU A 812 27.68 -9.27 -13.96
N ARG A 813 26.73 -9.83 -14.71
CA ARG A 813 26.57 -11.28 -14.91
C ARG A 813 26.45 -11.61 -16.39
N ALA A 814 26.74 -12.84 -16.77
CA ALA A 814 26.50 -13.26 -18.15
C ALA A 814 24.99 -13.47 -18.38
N ALA A 815 24.46 -13.05 -19.53
CA ALA A 815 23.13 -13.47 -19.93
C ALA A 815 23.11 -14.98 -20.20
N THR A 816 21.94 -15.63 -20.11
CA THR A 816 21.82 -17.07 -20.38
C THR A 816 22.39 -17.41 -21.77
N GLY A 817 23.30 -18.38 -21.83
CA GLY A 817 23.97 -18.80 -23.08
C GLY A 817 25.14 -17.92 -23.51
N HIS A 818 25.50 -16.90 -22.73
CA HIS A 818 26.66 -16.03 -22.98
C HIS A 818 27.71 -16.17 -21.87
N THR A 819 28.86 -15.54 -22.07
CA THR A 819 29.94 -15.43 -21.09
C THR A 819 30.28 -13.96 -20.87
N LEU A 820 30.75 -13.64 -19.67
CA LEU A 820 31.39 -12.36 -19.40
C LEU A 820 32.74 -12.34 -20.13
N PRO A 821 33.04 -11.33 -20.99
CA PRO A 821 34.29 -11.30 -21.73
C PRO A 821 35.50 -11.37 -20.78
N GLY A 822 36.38 -12.35 -21.00
CA GLY A 822 37.60 -12.54 -20.20
C GLY A 822 37.42 -13.16 -18.81
N VAL A 823 36.20 -13.48 -18.39
CA VAL A 823 35.92 -13.96 -17.03
C VAL A 823 35.57 -15.44 -17.05
N VAL A 824 36.54 -16.27 -16.63
CA VAL A 824 36.39 -17.74 -16.58
C VAL A 824 36.52 -18.33 -15.18
N THR A 825 37.02 -17.54 -14.22
CA THR A 825 37.21 -17.94 -12.81
C THR A 825 37.07 -16.72 -11.90
N GLU A 826 37.08 -16.95 -10.58
CA GLU A 826 37.17 -15.88 -9.60
C GLU A 826 38.51 -15.15 -9.71
N MET A 827 38.47 -13.83 -9.55
CA MET A 827 39.63 -12.95 -9.63
C MET A 827 39.44 -11.71 -8.77
N ILE A 828 40.55 -11.08 -8.37
CA ILE A 828 40.56 -9.77 -7.70
C ILE A 828 41.15 -8.79 -8.71
N LEU A 829 40.33 -7.87 -9.20
CA LEU A 829 40.73 -6.88 -10.20
C LEU A 829 41.23 -5.59 -9.56
N GLY A 830 40.75 -5.28 -8.35
CA GLY A 830 41.22 -4.18 -7.52
C GLY A 830 40.56 -4.18 -6.15
N GLN A 831 40.75 -3.10 -5.38
CA GLN A 831 40.21 -2.99 -4.03
C GLN A 831 38.67 -2.95 -4.03
N SER A 832 38.08 -2.26 -5.02
CA SER A 832 36.63 -2.14 -5.16
C SER A 832 36.02 -3.04 -6.24
N CYS A 833 36.82 -3.92 -6.88
CA CYS A 833 36.38 -4.70 -8.04
C CYS A 833 36.84 -6.16 -7.97
N VAL A 834 35.88 -7.08 -7.93
CA VAL A 834 36.15 -8.51 -7.77
C VAL A 834 35.20 -9.35 -8.62
N VAL A 835 35.65 -10.55 -8.99
CA VAL A 835 34.78 -11.61 -9.52
C VAL A 835 34.66 -12.71 -8.49
N ARG A 836 33.42 -13.11 -8.17
CA ARG A 836 33.10 -14.16 -7.20
C ARG A 836 32.04 -15.10 -7.73
N ARG A 837 32.00 -16.32 -7.18
CA ARG A 837 30.89 -17.24 -7.38
C ARG A 837 29.75 -16.89 -6.42
N ALA A 838 28.58 -16.65 -6.98
CA ALA A 838 27.35 -16.60 -6.21
C ALA A 838 27.00 -18.00 -5.65
N PRO A 839 26.08 -18.12 -4.68
CA PRO A 839 25.64 -19.41 -4.13
C PRO A 839 25.25 -20.47 -5.18
N ASN A 840 24.68 -20.03 -6.31
CA ASN A 840 24.32 -20.86 -7.47
C ASN A 840 25.51 -21.23 -8.40
N GLN A 841 26.75 -20.90 -8.02
CA GLN A 841 28.01 -21.10 -8.77
C GLN A 841 28.23 -20.21 -10.00
N GLU A 842 27.32 -19.27 -10.29
CA GLU A 842 27.48 -18.27 -11.35
C GLU A 842 28.60 -17.28 -11.01
N LEU A 843 29.43 -16.93 -11.98
CA LEU A 843 30.45 -15.89 -11.82
C LEU A 843 29.80 -14.50 -11.94
N VAL A 844 30.00 -13.68 -10.93
CA VAL A 844 29.49 -12.31 -10.84
C VAL A 844 30.68 -11.36 -10.67
N LEU A 845 30.80 -10.38 -11.57
CA LEU A 845 31.75 -9.28 -11.42
C LEU A 845 31.07 -8.16 -10.64
N MET A 846 31.63 -7.80 -9.50
CA MET A 846 31.08 -6.80 -8.59
C MET A 846 32.01 -5.60 -8.48
N VAL A 847 31.44 -4.41 -8.61
CA VAL A 847 32.14 -3.14 -8.41
C VAL A 847 31.43 -2.35 -7.32
N ALA A 848 32.07 -2.16 -6.17
CA ALA A 848 31.52 -1.38 -5.06
C ALA A 848 31.41 0.11 -5.42
N ASN A 849 30.38 0.80 -4.95
CA ASN A 849 30.27 2.25 -5.09
C ASN A 849 31.40 2.95 -4.31
N GLN A 850 31.78 4.14 -4.77
CA GLN A 850 32.76 5.00 -4.10
C GLN A 850 32.04 6.01 -3.20
N LYS A 851 32.66 6.35 -2.06
CA LYS A 851 32.13 7.24 -1.01
C LYS A 851 30.90 6.67 -0.29
N ASP A 852 30.70 7.12 0.94
CA ASP A 852 29.54 6.73 1.75
C ASP A 852 28.29 7.52 1.36
N TRP A 853 27.12 7.02 1.73
CA TRP A 853 25.87 7.76 1.63
C TRP A 853 25.99 9.09 2.39
N PRO A 854 25.50 10.23 1.85
CA PRO A 854 24.66 10.37 0.65
C PRO A 854 25.45 10.66 -0.65
N HIS A 855 26.77 10.50 -0.65
CA HIS A 855 27.65 10.87 -1.78
C HIS A 855 28.10 9.68 -2.62
N SER A 856 27.43 8.53 -2.46
CA SER A 856 27.72 7.31 -3.21
C SER A 856 27.77 7.57 -4.71
N ARG A 857 28.86 7.13 -5.33
CA ARG A 857 29.21 7.36 -6.73
C ARG A 857 29.55 6.04 -7.41
N GLY A 858 29.14 5.90 -8.67
CA GLY A 858 29.37 4.68 -9.44
C GLY A 858 30.71 4.67 -10.19
N PHE A 859 30.70 4.19 -11.44
CA PHE A 859 31.91 4.04 -12.26
C PHE A 859 31.60 4.14 -13.76
N ARG A 860 32.64 4.22 -14.59
CA ARG A 860 32.53 4.19 -16.06
C ARG A 860 32.82 2.80 -16.61
N LEU A 861 31.89 2.28 -17.40
CA LEU A 861 32.08 1.08 -18.19
C LEU A 861 32.62 1.44 -19.57
N ILE A 862 33.69 0.77 -19.98
CA ILE A 862 34.36 0.96 -21.27
C ILE A 862 34.32 -0.36 -22.04
N VAL A 863 33.91 -0.29 -23.31
CA VAL A 863 34.07 -1.39 -24.27
C VAL A 863 35.19 -1.01 -25.22
N ALA A 864 36.15 -1.91 -25.35
CA ALA A 864 37.33 -1.77 -26.20
C ALA A 864 37.52 -3.02 -27.08
N GLU A 865 38.27 -2.85 -28.17
CA GLU A 865 38.70 -3.97 -29.00
C GLU A 865 39.63 -4.92 -28.21
N ARG A 866 39.35 -6.23 -28.28
CA ARG A 866 40.33 -7.25 -27.92
C ARG A 866 41.28 -7.47 -29.08
N LYS A 867 42.56 -7.19 -28.86
CA LYS A 867 43.61 -7.39 -29.86
C LYS A 867 43.77 -8.86 -30.19
N ALA A 868 43.74 -9.19 -31.48
CA ALA A 868 43.95 -10.53 -32.01
C ALA A 868 44.95 -10.48 -33.16
N ASP A 869 45.87 -11.45 -33.19
CA ASP A 869 46.69 -11.74 -34.37
C ASP A 869 45.93 -12.72 -35.26
N LEU A 870 45.65 -12.30 -36.50
CA LEU A 870 45.10 -13.17 -37.53
C LEU A 870 46.24 -14.03 -38.08
N THR A 871 46.44 -15.20 -37.48
CA THR A 871 47.60 -16.07 -37.77
C THR A 871 47.43 -16.89 -39.05
N GLU A 872 46.20 -17.29 -39.39
CA GLU A 872 45.85 -17.96 -40.64
C GLU A 872 44.46 -17.46 -41.11
N LEU A 873 44.41 -16.79 -42.25
CA LEU A 873 43.15 -16.43 -42.90
C LEU A 873 42.42 -17.72 -43.36
N PRO A 874 41.09 -17.84 -43.19
CA PRO A 874 40.16 -16.81 -42.74
C PRO A 874 39.68 -16.96 -41.28
N CYS A 875 40.09 -17.96 -40.49
CA CYS A 875 39.36 -18.32 -39.27
C CYS A 875 40.19 -18.53 -38.00
N LYS A 876 41.51 -18.30 -38.01
CA LYS A 876 42.36 -18.59 -36.84
C LYS A 876 42.85 -17.32 -36.16
N GLU A 877 42.15 -16.97 -35.10
CA GLU A 877 42.51 -15.88 -34.18
C GLU A 877 43.46 -16.40 -33.10
N ALA A 878 44.58 -15.72 -32.89
CA ALA A 878 45.39 -15.87 -31.69
C ALA A 878 45.24 -14.59 -30.84
N PHE A 879 45.04 -14.74 -29.54
CA PHE A 879 44.95 -13.60 -28.62
C PHE A 879 46.25 -13.50 -27.82
N VAL A 880 46.76 -12.29 -27.66
CA VAL A 880 47.99 -12.00 -26.91
C VAL A 880 47.81 -12.07 -25.39
N ASP A 881 46.55 -12.14 -24.93
CA ASP A 881 46.15 -12.20 -23.52
C ASP A 881 44.90 -13.08 -23.31
N ASP A 882 44.54 -13.31 -22.05
CA ASP A 882 43.33 -14.04 -21.65
C ASP A 882 42.03 -13.24 -21.84
N GLY A 883 42.14 -11.95 -22.19
CA GLY A 883 41.04 -11.03 -22.38
C GLY A 883 40.39 -10.55 -21.09
N ALA A 884 41.01 -10.76 -19.93
CA ALA A 884 40.44 -10.40 -18.64
C ALA A 884 40.06 -8.90 -18.58
N PRO A 885 38.91 -8.56 -17.95
CA PRO A 885 38.52 -7.16 -17.80
C PRO A 885 39.55 -6.40 -16.95
N LYS A 886 39.75 -5.12 -17.25
CA LYS A 886 40.69 -4.25 -16.51
C LYS A 886 39.94 -3.24 -15.67
N TRP A 887 40.33 -3.12 -14.41
CA TRP A 887 39.80 -2.14 -13.47
C TRP A 887 40.87 -1.11 -13.11
N ASP A 888 40.54 0.17 -13.23
CA ASP A 888 41.35 1.28 -12.71
C ASP A 888 40.65 1.88 -11.49
N GLU A 889 41.28 1.80 -10.32
CA GLU A 889 40.72 2.27 -9.05
C GLU A 889 40.66 3.81 -8.98
N ASN A 890 41.62 4.50 -9.59
CA ASN A 890 41.73 5.96 -9.51
C ASN A 890 40.73 6.62 -10.48
N GLU A 891 40.69 6.13 -11.71
CA GLU A 891 39.80 6.64 -12.76
C GLU A 891 38.38 6.07 -12.65
N ARG A 892 38.21 5.01 -11.83
CA ARG A 892 36.98 4.23 -11.70
C ARG A 892 36.43 3.79 -13.06
N THR A 893 37.28 3.15 -13.84
CA THR A 893 36.94 2.62 -15.16
C THR A 893 37.04 1.10 -15.17
N LEU A 894 35.99 0.44 -15.64
CA LEU A 894 35.99 -0.99 -15.93
C LEU A 894 35.99 -1.18 -17.43
N THR A 895 37.03 -1.82 -17.98
CA THR A 895 37.17 -2.06 -19.42
C THR A 895 36.93 -3.52 -19.74
N PHE A 896 35.99 -3.80 -20.64
CA PHE A 896 35.82 -5.10 -21.29
C PHE A 896 36.42 -5.09 -22.69
N PHE A 897 37.10 -6.18 -23.03
CA PHE A 897 37.71 -6.38 -24.34
C PHE A 897 36.87 -7.35 -25.17
N VAL A 898 36.27 -6.86 -26.26
CA VAL A 898 35.43 -7.66 -27.16
C VAL A 898 36.18 -7.92 -28.46
N ALA A 899 36.33 -9.20 -28.83
CA ALA A 899 36.98 -9.59 -30.07
C ALA A 899 36.14 -9.21 -31.30
N LYS A 900 36.79 -9.02 -32.44
CA LYS A 900 36.17 -8.63 -33.72
C LYS A 900 35.01 -9.57 -34.07
N GLY A 901 33.89 -9.00 -34.54
CA GLY A 901 32.71 -9.75 -34.96
C GLY A 901 31.94 -10.46 -33.83
N ARG A 902 32.25 -10.19 -32.55
CA ARG A 902 31.56 -10.81 -31.40
C ARG A 902 30.49 -9.91 -30.81
N ILE A 903 29.45 -10.55 -30.27
CA ILE A 903 28.39 -9.92 -29.47
C ILE A 903 28.40 -10.58 -28.09
N ALA A 904 28.66 -9.80 -27.05
CA ALA A 904 28.51 -10.22 -25.67
C ALA A 904 27.21 -9.66 -25.10
N ARG A 905 26.41 -10.52 -24.46
CA ARG A 905 25.19 -10.11 -23.75
C ARG A 905 25.38 -10.37 -22.27
N ILE A 906 25.24 -9.32 -21.49
CA ILE A 906 25.43 -9.35 -20.05
C ILE A 906 24.21 -8.75 -19.35
N LEU A 907 24.08 -9.05 -18.07
CA LEU A 907 23.07 -8.49 -17.18
C LEU A 907 23.78 -7.56 -16.20
N TYR A 908 23.16 -6.43 -15.88
CA TYR A 908 23.63 -5.54 -14.82
C TYR A 908 22.52 -5.26 -13.81
N SER A 909 22.89 -5.22 -12.54
CA SER A 909 22.01 -4.99 -11.39
C SER A 909 22.76 -4.27 -10.29
N SER A 910 22.05 -3.70 -9.33
CA SER A 910 22.66 -3.26 -8.07
C SER A 910 22.82 -4.47 -7.16
N PHE A 911 23.91 -4.58 -6.40
CA PHE A 911 24.02 -5.60 -5.36
C PHE A 911 23.71 -5.03 -3.98
N ALA A 912 23.09 -5.84 -3.13
CA ALA A 912 22.62 -5.41 -1.82
C ALA A 912 23.78 -5.22 -0.83
N ASP A 913 23.70 -4.18 0.00
CA ASP A 913 24.61 -3.99 1.13
C ASP A 913 24.43 -5.15 2.14
N PRO A 914 25.52 -5.87 2.50
CA PRO A 914 25.47 -6.95 3.48
C PRO A 914 24.91 -6.55 4.85
N HIS A 915 25.00 -5.28 5.25
CA HIS A 915 24.47 -4.79 6.53
C HIS A 915 22.97 -4.47 6.46
N LEU A 916 22.45 -4.17 5.27
CA LEU A 916 21.05 -3.80 5.08
C LEU A 916 20.20 -4.95 4.54
N ILE A 917 20.78 -6.05 4.03
CA ILE A 917 20.00 -7.16 3.47
C ILE A 917 19.02 -7.80 4.47
N GLU A 918 19.36 -7.82 5.76
CA GLU A 918 18.49 -8.35 6.82
C GLU A 918 17.24 -7.47 7.06
N THR A 919 17.21 -6.25 6.51
CA THR A 919 16.06 -5.34 6.59
C THR A 919 15.01 -5.60 5.49
N PHE A 920 15.30 -6.47 4.50
CA PHE A 920 14.36 -6.83 3.43
C PHE A 920 13.44 -7.96 3.86
N GLY A 921 12.16 -7.90 3.47
CA GLY A 921 11.12 -8.83 3.94
C GLY A 921 11.07 -10.17 3.22
N VAL A 922 11.38 -10.22 1.91
CA VAL A 922 11.30 -11.45 1.11
C VAL A 922 12.18 -12.59 1.66
N PRO A 923 13.43 -12.37 2.13
CA PRO A 923 14.21 -13.41 2.81
C PRO A 923 13.50 -14.03 4.04
N HIS A 924 12.72 -13.25 4.80
CA HIS A 924 11.95 -13.74 5.96
C HIS A 924 10.69 -14.53 5.57
N TRP A 925 10.32 -14.54 4.29
CA TRP A 925 9.20 -15.33 3.77
C TRP A 925 9.60 -16.71 3.25
N THR A 926 10.89 -17.02 3.27
CA THR A 926 11.39 -18.36 2.93
C THR A 926 11.02 -19.39 4.00
N LEU A 927 11.02 -20.68 3.65
CA LEU A 927 10.53 -21.75 4.52
C LEU A 927 11.58 -22.22 5.54
N SER A 928 12.86 -21.86 5.34
CA SER A 928 13.94 -22.27 6.23
C SER A 928 15.07 -21.23 6.32
N MET A 929 15.85 -21.32 7.39
CA MET A 929 17.05 -20.50 7.58
C MET A 929 18.09 -20.69 6.45
N ALA A 930 18.17 -21.89 5.87
CA ALA A 930 19.07 -22.17 4.75
C ALA A 930 18.64 -21.44 3.48
N GLU A 931 17.34 -21.46 3.16
CA GLU A 931 16.77 -20.69 2.05
C GLU A 931 16.93 -19.20 2.25
N ARG A 932 16.68 -18.68 3.48
CA ARG A 932 16.93 -17.27 3.81
C ARG A 932 18.36 -16.85 3.54
N LYS A 933 19.34 -17.65 3.97
CA LYS A 933 20.77 -17.40 3.70
C LYS A 933 21.08 -17.46 2.20
N PHE A 934 20.49 -18.40 1.47
CA PHE A 934 20.65 -18.50 0.02
C PHE A 934 20.12 -17.24 -0.68
N VAL A 935 18.88 -16.83 -0.39
CA VAL A 935 18.24 -15.63 -0.99
C VAL A 935 19.04 -14.38 -0.67
N SER A 936 19.43 -14.19 0.59
CA SER A 936 20.23 -13.04 1.04
C SER A 936 21.60 -13.01 0.37
N GLY A 937 22.29 -14.16 0.31
CA GLY A 937 23.59 -14.29 -0.36
C GLY A 937 23.52 -14.03 -1.86
N MET A 938 22.45 -14.47 -2.54
CA MET A 938 22.23 -14.15 -3.95
C MET A 938 21.98 -12.64 -4.15
N ALA A 939 21.23 -11.98 -3.28
CA ALA A 939 20.97 -10.54 -3.35
C ALA A 939 22.22 -9.68 -3.07
N VAL A 940 23.06 -10.08 -2.11
CA VAL A 940 24.36 -9.42 -1.84
C VAL A 940 25.32 -9.53 -3.04
N MET A 941 25.11 -10.50 -3.92
CA MET A 941 25.86 -10.65 -5.19
C MET A 941 25.13 -10.01 -6.39
N GLY A 942 23.99 -9.34 -6.19
CA GLY A 942 23.17 -8.77 -7.28
C GLY A 942 22.52 -9.81 -8.18
N ALA A 943 22.39 -11.05 -7.71
CA ALA A 943 21.98 -12.22 -8.49
C ALA A 943 20.58 -12.73 -8.14
N ASN A 944 19.81 -12.03 -7.29
CA ASN A 944 18.41 -12.37 -7.00
C ASN A 944 17.46 -11.35 -7.64
N TRP A 945 16.78 -11.65 -8.75
CA TRP A 945 16.01 -10.64 -9.49
C TRP A 945 14.81 -10.04 -8.71
N LEU A 946 14.30 -10.72 -7.69
CA LEU A 946 13.20 -10.19 -6.85
C LEU A 946 13.69 -9.09 -5.89
N LEU A 947 14.96 -9.12 -5.50
CA LEU A 947 15.57 -8.16 -4.57
C LEU A 947 16.50 -7.17 -5.27
N THR A 948 17.16 -7.63 -6.33
CA THR A 948 18.14 -6.92 -7.16
C THR A 948 17.80 -7.16 -8.63
N PRO A 949 16.71 -6.58 -9.15
CA PRO A 949 16.32 -6.67 -10.55
C PRO A 949 17.46 -6.25 -11.47
N PHE A 950 17.53 -6.90 -12.64
CA PHE A 950 18.59 -6.71 -13.62
C PHE A 950 18.06 -6.11 -14.91
N ARG A 951 18.96 -5.50 -15.67
CA ARG A 951 18.73 -5.07 -17.05
C ARG A 951 19.75 -5.70 -17.98
N ASN A 952 19.44 -5.74 -19.27
CA ASN A 952 20.33 -6.31 -20.28
C ASN A 952 21.28 -5.23 -20.82
N LEU A 953 22.54 -5.58 -21.04
CA LEU A 953 23.51 -4.75 -21.74
C LEU A 953 24.18 -5.58 -22.83
N VAL A 954 24.20 -5.04 -24.05
CA VAL A 954 24.80 -5.70 -25.22
C VAL A 954 26.05 -4.95 -25.63
N MET A 955 27.17 -5.67 -25.70
CA MET A 955 28.44 -5.17 -26.21
C MET A 955 28.69 -5.78 -27.58
N VAL A 956 28.94 -4.95 -28.58
CA VAL A 956 29.11 -5.37 -29.97
C VAL A 956 30.42 -4.86 -30.49
N HIS A 957 31.21 -5.75 -31.07
CA HIS A 957 32.31 -5.37 -31.93
C HIS A 957 31.90 -5.58 -33.38
N ALA A 958 31.46 -4.50 -34.03
CA ALA A 958 31.03 -4.51 -35.42
C ALA A 958 32.25 -4.41 -36.34
N THR A 959 32.31 -5.28 -37.36
CA THR A 959 33.34 -5.22 -38.40
C THR A 959 32.70 -4.88 -39.74
N GLN A 960 33.36 -4.04 -40.54
CA GLN A 960 32.86 -3.67 -41.87
C GLN A 960 32.78 -4.88 -42.80
N GLN A 961 33.80 -5.73 -42.76
CA GLN A 961 33.85 -6.99 -43.49
C GLN A 961 33.84 -8.17 -42.51
N PRO A 962 33.40 -9.37 -42.95
CA PRO A 962 33.49 -10.57 -42.15
C PRO A 962 34.93 -10.82 -41.68
N VAL A 963 35.10 -11.12 -40.39
CA VAL A 963 36.40 -11.58 -39.85
C VAL A 963 36.81 -12.91 -40.50
N CYS A 964 35.81 -13.70 -40.93
CA CYS A 964 35.96 -14.92 -41.70
C CYS A 964 35.21 -14.80 -43.03
N LEU A 965 35.92 -14.92 -44.17
CA LEU A 965 35.33 -14.95 -45.52
C LEU A 965 34.59 -16.26 -45.83
#